data_AF-A0A9P8ICA4-F1
#
_entry.id   AF-A0A9P8ICA4-F1
#
_cell.length_a   1.000
_cell.length_b   1.000
_cell.length_c   1.000
_cell.angle_alpha   90.00
_cell.angle_beta   90.00
_cell.angle_gamma   90.00
#
_symmetry.space_group_name_H-M   'P 1'
#
loop_
_entity.id
_entity.type
_entity.pdbx_description
1 polymer ?
#
loop_
_entity_poly.entity_id
_entity_poly.type
_entity_poly.pdbx_seq_one_letter_code
_entity_poly.pdbx_strand_id
1 'polypeptide(L)'
;MQMSLEGFYRSILFKTLKQCPDLLQDVFPALGDRHPNGHAALSQLDQNTLFRIPQLKAAFQNLTKAKCFPNYRFCFFVDGLDEYAGDSLDHISLAKSLKEMAECDNVKVICSARPHTEFLDTFNDRGGTIYLHDLTRDDIRRFAKAMFMSILKDSRFDNNREEYLEFVGHVVDMADGIFLWARLVVRSLLSGITHSDSPRDLQEGLENTPKDLNGLFRKMLDGIDDAVQNRSDKMLLVAIHNPFEYPLPALAYSWLSDLEDPEFPFNQPFEGYSNENVTKRVQIVRHQVDALARGLLEIKTTPSSTLSVFPYFKYQVEFFHRSVKDYLKEERDRGELQVRQSEIDKFETYCRLKLAEAKFARNFAYCDDKIGLYWSLRPIYSSTFDWLKASGRPLPLNYFEERGRNYGKFSTSFPLPWETGSEYGFIEPASKDISYFHWISSFRLSSAVEYLKRQADLRNSDTDELNILLTASSTNPDLVEFLLNNGSSPNEQVKVEYRTNSDSVPVWMVFLRLMASACLNPDTWSKMPHEYALILEQYLKFGADRDIYFLGYLETSKQRDSRSLPPISLTDYDPSDEELFYVELHQFLELFQPENFDSLQKLLVGSVSHQVWNKTTSFLVGLTPWVSSSPSMRTKYRPVKLDQLRQAKWRVYGVVSKTCELLGPLKYRVY
;
A
#
# COMPACT_ATOMS: atom_id res chain seq x y z
N MET A 1 -17.86 -1.70 -1.78
CA MET A 1 -18.92 -1.38 -0.79
C MET A 1 -19.08 0.12 -0.50
N GLN A 2 -18.22 1.01 -0.99
CA GLN A 2 -18.45 2.46 -0.87
C GLN A 2 -19.77 2.86 -1.56
N MET A 3 -20.42 3.91 -1.04
CA MET A 3 -21.67 4.49 -1.59
C MET A 3 -22.84 3.49 -1.71
N SER A 4 -22.94 2.50 -0.82
CA SER A 4 -24.04 1.51 -0.84
C SER A 4 -24.77 1.46 0.50
N LEU A 5 -26.08 1.19 0.49
CA LEU A 5 -26.88 0.98 1.71
C LEU A 5 -26.34 -0.17 2.57
N GLU A 6 -25.86 -1.23 1.94
CA GLU A 6 -25.20 -2.34 2.66
C GLU A 6 -23.98 -1.85 3.43
N GLY A 7 -23.11 -1.08 2.77
CA GLY A 7 -21.94 -0.48 3.39
C GLY A 7 -22.30 0.42 4.56
N PHE A 8 -23.38 1.20 4.43
CA PHE A 8 -23.91 2.05 5.51
C PHE A 8 -24.35 1.23 6.71
N TYR A 9 -25.24 0.25 6.52
CA TYR A 9 -25.74 -0.60 7.61
C TYR A 9 -24.60 -1.34 8.32
N ARG A 10 -23.69 -1.95 7.55
CA ARG A 10 -22.52 -2.63 8.13
C ARG A 10 -21.68 -1.66 8.96
N SER A 11 -21.42 -0.46 8.46
CA SER A 11 -20.56 0.52 9.13
C SER A 11 -21.16 1.01 10.44
N ILE A 12 -22.46 1.37 10.45
CA ILE A 12 -23.10 1.86 11.67
C ILE A 12 -23.25 0.74 12.70
N LEU A 13 -23.71 -0.45 12.28
CA LEU A 13 -23.88 -1.59 13.17
C LEU A 13 -22.54 -2.03 13.77
N PHE A 14 -21.50 -2.17 12.94
CA PHE A 14 -20.17 -2.57 13.42
C PHE A 14 -19.57 -1.55 14.38
N LYS A 15 -19.62 -0.25 14.05
CA LYS A 15 -19.06 0.81 14.92
C LYS A 15 -19.79 0.90 16.26
N THR A 16 -21.11 0.74 16.27
CA THR A 16 -21.92 0.74 17.48
C THR A 16 -21.66 -0.51 18.32
N LEU A 17 -21.82 -1.70 17.74
CA LEU A 17 -21.71 -2.97 18.48
C LEU A 17 -20.29 -3.29 18.94
N LYS A 18 -19.26 -2.78 18.24
CA LYS A 18 -17.87 -2.89 18.70
C LYS A 18 -17.64 -2.13 20.00
N GLN A 19 -18.34 -1.01 20.21
CA GLN A 19 -18.23 -0.18 21.42
C GLN A 19 -19.23 -0.58 22.50
N CYS A 20 -20.40 -1.09 22.10
CA CYS A 20 -21.49 -1.51 22.98
C CYS A 20 -21.90 -2.96 22.66
N PRO A 21 -21.10 -3.97 23.08
CA PRO A 21 -21.36 -5.37 22.71
C PRO A 21 -22.61 -5.96 23.35
N ASP A 22 -23.08 -5.39 24.45
CA ASP A 22 -24.31 -5.76 25.15
C ASP A 22 -25.58 -5.53 24.30
N LEU A 23 -25.56 -4.56 23.39
CA LEU A 23 -26.63 -4.30 22.43
C LEU A 23 -26.77 -5.39 21.35
N LEU A 24 -25.84 -6.35 21.28
CA LEU A 24 -25.85 -7.38 20.23
C LEU A 24 -27.16 -8.20 20.25
N GLN A 25 -27.70 -8.49 21.44
CA GLN A 25 -28.94 -9.25 21.59
C GLN A 25 -30.17 -8.44 21.14
N ASP A 26 -30.17 -7.14 21.41
CA ASP A 26 -31.27 -6.26 21.00
C ASP A 26 -31.26 -6.00 19.48
N VAL A 27 -30.07 -5.85 18.91
CA VAL A 27 -29.87 -5.54 17.49
C VAL A 27 -30.03 -6.79 16.62
N PHE A 28 -29.50 -7.93 17.08
CA PHE A 28 -29.65 -9.23 16.43
C PHE A 28 -30.32 -10.27 17.35
N PRO A 29 -31.65 -10.19 17.55
CA PRO A 29 -32.37 -11.12 18.44
C PRO A 29 -32.19 -12.59 18.07
N ALA A 30 -32.02 -12.89 16.77
CA ALA A 30 -31.76 -14.25 16.28
C ALA A 30 -30.43 -14.85 16.79
N LEU A 31 -29.51 -14.03 17.32
CA LEU A 31 -28.29 -14.50 18.01
C LEU A 31 -28.54 -14.80 19.50
N GLY A 32 -29.64 -14.29 20.06
CA GLY A 32 -30.01 -14.32 21.48
C GLY A 32 -30.78 -15.56 21.93
N ASP A 33 -31.32 -16.38 21.03
CA ASP A 33 -31.96 -17.68 21.35
C ASP A 33 -30.92 -18.77 21.73
N ARG A 34 -30.03 -18.47 22.68
CA ARG A 34 -28.97 -19.39 23.14
C ARG A 34 -29.21 -19.91 24.56
N HIS A 35 -29.16 -21.23 24.67
CA HIS A 35 -29.02 -21.98 25.92
C HIS A 35 -27.75 -21.60 26.71
N PRO A 36 -27.71 -21.79 28.05
CA PRO A 36 -26.66 -21.27 28.95
C PRO A 36 -25.24 -21.81 28.75
N ASN A 37 -25.02 -22.82 27.90
CA ASN A 37 -23.70 -23.40 27.69
C ASN A 37 -23.08 -22.82 26.42
N GLY A 38 -22.37 -21.69 26.61
CA GLY A 38 -21.65 -20.99 25.56
C GLY A 38 -20.64 -21.88 24.82
N HIS A 39 -20.63 -21.73 23.49
CA HIS A 39 -19.54 -21.98 22.52
C HIS A 39 -19.93 -22.76 21.24
N ALA A 40 -21.16 -23.26 21.09
CA ALA A 40 -21.47 -24.17 19.95
C ALA A 40 -22.26 -23.59 18.74
N ALA A 41 -22.73 -22.33 18.76
CA ALA A 41 -23.72 -21.87 17.75
C ALA A 41 -23.23 -20.79 16.75
N LEU A 42 -21.94 -20.43 16.70
CA LEU A 42 -21.40 -19.63 15.58
C LEU A 42 -20.96 -20.49 14.39
N SER A 43 -20.87 -21.80 14.58
CA SER A 43 -20.42 -22.76 13.56
C SER A 43 -21.56 -23.32 12.69
N GLN A 44 -22.83 -23.17 13.10
CA GLN A 44 -24.00 -23.69 12.35
C GLN A 44 -24.84 -22.62 11.65
N LEU A 45 -24.81 -21.37 12.12
CA LEU A 45 -25.37 -20.24 11.37
C LEU A 45 -24.31 -19.81 10.35
N ASP A 46 -24.54 -20.14 9.08
CA ASP A 46 -23.66 -19.72 7.98
C ASP A 46 -23.44 -18.20 8.09
N GLN A 47 -22.18 -17.79 8.34
CA GLN A 47 -21.81 -16.38 8.43
C GLN A 47 -22.24 -15.61 7.16
N ASN A 48 -22.41 -16.31 6.02
CA ASN A 48 -22.91 -15.73 4.77
C ASN A 48 -24.43 -15.48 4.74
N THR A 49 -25.20 -15.91 5.73
CA THR A 49 -26.66 -15.70 5.81
C THR A 49 -27.05 -14.59 6.78
N LEU A 50 -26.36 -14.46 7.91
CA LEU A 50 -26.64 -13.45 8.94
C LEU A 50 -26.31 -12.02 8.51
N PHE A 51 -25.31 -11.85 7.64
CA PHE A 51 -24.82 -10.52 7.20
C PHE A 51 -25.26 -10.17 5.78
N ARG A 52 -26.40 -10.69 5.31
CA ARG A 52 -27.03 -10.25 4.06
C ARG A 52 -27.86 -8.98 4.28
N ILE A 53 -28.09 -8.24 3.19
CA ILE A 53 -28.75 -6.93 3.22
C ILE A 53 -30.08 -6.93 3.99
N PRO A 54 -31.01 -7.90 3.81
CA PRO A 54 -32.28 -7.88 4.55
C PRO A 54 -32.10 -7.97 6.07
N GLN A 55 -31.17 -8.82 6.52
CA GLN A 55 -30.85 -9.00 7.94
C GLN A 55 -30.14 -7.77 8.51
N LEU A 56 -29.23 -7.17 7.75
CA LEU A 56 -28.57 -5.92 8.13
C LEU A 56 -29.57 -4.75 8.23
N LYS A 57 -30.53 -4.67 7.30
CA LYS A 57 -31.61 -3.68 7.34
C LYS A 57 -32.50 -3.89 8.56
N ALA A 58 -32.88 -5.13 8.86
CA ALA A 58 -33.67 -5.46 10.05
C ALA A 58 -32.92 -5.12 11.35
N ALA A 59 -31.63 -5.46 11.44
CA ALA A 59 -30.80 -5.12 12.59
C ALA A 59 -30.64 -3.60 12.76
N PHE A 60 -30.44 -2.87 11.67
CA PHE A 60 -30.42 -1.41 11.69
C PHE A 60 -31.77 -0.84 12.16
N GLN A 61 -32.89 -1.39 11.70
CA GLN A 61 -34.23 -0.99 12.16
C GLN A 61 -34.47 -1.29 13.64
N ASN A 62 -33.93 -2.39 14.17
CA ASN A 62 -34.00 -2.67 15.61
C ASN A 62 -33.23 -1.62 16.40
N LEU A 63 -32.04 -1.24 15.92
CA LEU A 63 -31.24 -0.18 16.53
C LEU A 63 -31.95 1.18 16.45
N THR A 64 -32.56 1.54 15.32
CA THR A 64 -33.24 2.85 15.17
C THR A 64 -34.52 2.95 15.99
N LYS A 65 -35.25 1.85 16.17
CA LYS A 65 -36.51 1.81 16.93
C LYS A 65 -36.31 1.71 18.44
N ALA A 66 -35.08 1.52 18.90
CA ALA A 66 -34.78 1.49 20.32
C ALA A 66 -35.08 2.86 20.95
N LYS A 67 -36.06 2.89 21.85
CA LYS A 67 -36.58 4.13 22.46
C LYS A 67 -35.69 4.72 23.55
N CYS A 68 -34.71 3.97 24.04
CA CYS A 68 -33.76 4.39 25.07
C CYS A 68 -32.55 3.46 25.06
N PHE A 69 -31.37 4.01 25.37
CA PHE A 69 -30.17 3.22 25.68
C PHE A 69 -29.68 3.60 27.09
N PRO A 70 -30.17 2.95 28.15
CA PRO A 70 -30.00 3.43 29.54
C PRO A 70 -28.53 3.69 29.94
N ASN A 71 -27.61 2.89 29.38
CA ASN A 71 -26.19 2.93 29.73
C ASN A 71 -25.35 3.80 28.77
N TYR A 72 -25.94 4.33 27.69
CA TYR A 72 -25.22 4.95 26.59
C TYR A 72 -25.78 6.31 26.19
N ARG A 73 -24.93 7.12 25.57
CA ARG A 73 -25.33 8.30 24.81
C ARG A 73 -24.65 8.22 23.46
N PHE A 74 -25.42 8.31 22.38
CA PHE A 74 -24.90 8.22 21.03
C PHE A 74 -24.90 9.57 20.34
N CYS A 75 -23.87 9.81 19.54
CA CYS A 75 -23.82 10.92 18.59
C CYS A 75 -23.31 10.37 17.26
N PHE A 76 -24.19 10.31 16.26
CA PHE A 76 -23.89 9.80 14.93
C PHE A 76 -23.65 10.97 13.97
N PHE A 77 -22.50 10.94 13.29
CA PHE A 77 -22.18 11.85 12.19
C PHE A 77 -22.25 11.06 10.88
N VAL A 78 -23.18 11.42 10.01
CA VAL A 78 -23.38 10.82 8.69
C VAL A 78 -23.04 11.86 7.63
N ASP A 79 -21.88 11.70 7.00
CA ASP A 79 -21.43 12.61 5.95
C ASP A 79 -21.91 12.11 4.57
N GLY A 80 -22.57 12.98 3.79
CA GLY A 80 -23.00 12.70 2.41
C GLY A 80 -24.18 11.74 2.29
N LEU A 81 -25.34 12.08 2.86
CA LEU A 81 -26.54 11.24 2.78
C LEU A 81 -27.10 11.09 1.34
N ASP A 82 -26.81 12.04 0.45
CA ASP A 82 -27.17 11.98 -0.97
C ASP A 82 -26.22 11.12 -1.82
N GLU A 83 -25.05 10.77 -1.30
CA GLU A 83 -24.03 10.00 -2.04
C GLU A 83 -24.33 8.50 -2.11
N TYR A 84 -25.33 8.00 -1.38
CA TYR A 84 -25.70 6.59 -1.43
C TYR A 84 -26.40 6.24 -2.75
N ALA A 85 -25.91 5.21 -3.42
CA ALA A 85 -26.60 4.61 -4.56
C ALA A 85 -27.92 3.97 -4.10
N GLY A 86 -29.03 4.56 -4.53
CA GLY A 86 -30.41 4.17 -4.22
C GLY A 86 -31.38 5.10 -4.95
N ASP A 87 -32.65 4.71 -5.03
CA ASP A 87 -33.69 5.60 -5.57
C ASP A 87 -34.22 6.57 -4.50
N SER A 88 -35.10 7.49 -4.90
CA SER A 88 -35.72 8.45 -3.96
C SER A 88 -36.43 7.77 -2.79
N LEU A 89 -37.01 6.58 -2.98
CA LEU A 89 -37.72 5.86 -1.91
C LEU A 89 -36.74 5.30 -0.87
N ASP A 90 -35.59 4.79 -1.33
CA ASP A 90 -34.51 4.36 -0.45
C ASP A 90 -33.96 5.52 0.38
N HIS A 91 -33.74 6.69 -0.24
CA HIS A 91 -33.28 7.90 0.46
C HIS A 91 -34.29 8.37 1.51
N ILE A 92 -35.58 8.42 1.18
CA ILE A 92 -36.65 8.75 2.13
C ILE A 92 -36.69 7.73 3.28
N SER A 93 -36.61 6.42 2.97
CA SER A 93 -36.64 5.37 3.98
C SER A 93 -35.46 5.48 4.96
N LEU A 94 -34.27 5.80 4.46
CA LEU A 94 -33.09 6.00 5.27
C LEU A 94 -33.21 7.25 6.15
N ALA A 95 -33.62 8.38 5.56
CA ALA A 95 -33.83 9.63 6.27
C ALA A 95 -34.84 9.49 7.40
N LYS A 96 -35.96 8.79 7.15
CA LYS A 96 -36.96 8.47 8.19
C LYS A 96 -36.39 7.61 9.30
N SER A 97 -35.61 6.57 8.96
CA SER A 97 -34.99 5.71 9.97
C SER A 97 -34.01 6.47 10.88
N LEU A 98 -33.24 7.40 10.31
CA LEU A 98 -32.33 8.27 11.07
C LEU A 98 -33.09 9.29 11.92
N LYS A 99 -34.18 9.85 11.40
CA LYS A 99 -35.08 10.74 12.15
C LYS A 99 -35.72 10.02 13.33
N GLU A 100 -36.22 8.80 13.13
CA GLU A 100 -36.77 7.93 14.17
C GLU A 100 -35.73 7.63 15.25
N MET A 101 -34.49 7.30 14.85
CA MET A 101 -33.39 7.08 15.81
C MET A 101 -33.10 8.31 16.68
N ALA A 102 -33.21 9.52 16.11
CA ALA A 102 -32.99 10.78 16.81
C ALA A 102 -34.16 11.21 17.72
N GLU A 103 -35.27 10.46 17.77
CA GLU A 103 -36.35 10.70 18.75
C GLU A 103 -35.99 10.20 20.15
N CYS A 104 -34.94 9.39 20.25
CA CYS A 104 -34.41 8.87 21.49
C CYS A 104 -33.59 9.95 22.22
N ASP A 105 -33.96 10.31 23.46
CA ASP A 105 -33.39 11.47 24.21
C ASP A 105 -31.86 11.43 24.37
N ASN A 106 -31.28 10.24 24.37
CA ASN A 106 -29.85 10.01 24.51
C ASN A 106 -29.14 9.75 23.17
N VAL A 107 -29.79 10.01 22.05
CA VAL A 107 -29.22 9.91 20.70
C VAL A 107 -29.26 11.25 20.00
N LYS A 108 -28.14 11.63 19.40
CA LYS A 108 -28.05 12.73 18.45
C LYS A 108 -27.62 12.20 17.10
N VAL A 109 -28.24 12.68 16.04
CA VAL A 109 -27.86 12.36 14.66
C VAL A 109 -27.62 13.67 13.93
N ILE A 110 -26.44 13.81 13.34
CA ILE A 110 -26.04 14.94 12.52
C ILE A 110 -25.73 14.39 11.13
N CYS A 111 -26.48 14.85 10.13
CA CYS A 111 -26.31 14.45 8.74
C CYS A 111 -25.92 15.65 7.87
N SER A 112 -25.05 15.43 6.90
CA SER A 112 -24.83 16.36 5.77
C SER A 112 -25.42 15.75 4.51
N ALA A 113 -26.01 16.58 3.64
CA ALA A 113 -26.54 16.17 2.35
C ALA A 113 -26.67 17.38 1.41
N ARG A 114 -26.70 17.14 0.10
CA ARG A 114 -27.24 18.13 -0.86
C ARG A 114 -28.74 18.39 -0.61
N PRO A 115 -29.27 19.57 -0.98
CA PRO A 115 -30.66 19.94 -0.71
C PRO A 115 -31.65 19.24 -1.66
N HIS A 116 -31.68 17.91 -1.65
CA HIS A 116 -32.68 17.12 -2.37
C HIS A 116 -34.02 17.17 -1.63
N THR A 117 -35.13 17.15 -2.37
CA THR A 117 -36.50 17.27 -1.84
C THR A 117 -36.80 16.21 -0.78
N GLU A 118 -36.32 14.98 -0.98
CA GLU A 118 -36.51 13.85 -0.08
C GLU A 118 -35.98 14.11 1.34
N PHE A 119 -34.83 14.77 1.45
CA PHE A 119 -34.21 15.09 2.73
C PHE A 119 -34.80 16.35 3.35
N LEU A 120 -35.06 17.38 2.54
CA LEU A 120 -35.69 18.61 3.01
C LEU A 120 -37.06 18.32 3.60
N ASP A 121 -37.92 17.59 2.88
CA ASP A 121 -39.27 17.24 3.35
C ASP A 121 -39.26 16.34 4.59
N THR A 122 -38.20 15.55 4.79
CA THR A 122 -38.10 14.66 5.95
C THR A 122 -37.57 15.38 7.19
N PHE A 123 -36.64 16.33 7.05
CA PHE A 123 -35.93 16.94 8.18
C PHE A 123 -36.38 18.36 8.55
N ASN A 124 -37.01 19.14 7.65
CA ASN A 124 -37.31 20.55 7.92
C ASN A 124 -38.34 20.81 9.03
N ASP A 125 -39.13 19.81 9.42
CA ASP A 125 -40.24 19.96 10.36
C ASP A 125 -39.82 20.48 11.76
N ARG A 126 -38.53 20.36 12.11
CA ARG A 126 -38.01 20.64 13.46
C ARG A 126 -37.05 21.83 13.53
N GLY A 127 -36.82 22.57 12.44
CA GLY A 127 -35.93 23.75 12.46
C GLY A 127 -34.46 23.44 12.80
N GLY A 128 -34.03 22.19 12.63
CA GLY A 128 -32.66 21.72 12.91
C GLY A 128 -31.72 21.75 11.69
N THR A 129 -32.17 22.31 10.57
CA THR A 129 -31.40 22.37 9.32
C THR A 129 -30.44 23.56 9.35
N ILE A 130 -29.15 23.30 9.12
CA ILE A 130 -28.13 24.33 9.00
C ILE A 130 -27.77 24.47 7.52
N TYR A 131 -28.13 25.60 6.92
CA TYR A 131 -27.77 25.92 5.54
C TYR A 131 -26.34 26.47 5.51
N LEU A 132 -25.37 25.59 5.22
CA LEU A 132 -23.95 25.96 5.20
C LEU A 132 -23.64 27.11 4.23
N HIS A 133 -24.37 27.21 3.11
CA HIS A 133 -24.12 28.25 2.11
C HIS A 133 -24.41 29.66 2.63
N ASP A 134 -25.38 29.81 3.54
CA ASP A 134 -25.67 31.09 4.19
C ASP A 134 -24.58 31.47 5.20
N LEU A 135 -24.07 30.47 5.93
CA LEU A 135 -23.09 30.68 6.99
C LEU A 135 -21.68 31.00 6.45
N THR A 136 -21.34 30.56 5.24
CA THR A 136 -20.02 30.82 4.65
C THR A 136 -19.90 32.19 3.98
N ARG A 137 -21.01 32.93 3.76
CA ARG A 137 -21.00 34.22 3.07
C ARG A 137 -20.04 35.24 3.68
N ASP A 138 -20.05 35.38 5.01
CA ASP A 138 -19.19 36.33 5.71
C ASP A 138 -17.71 35.92 5.65
N ASP A 139 -17.41 34.63 5.72
CA ASP A 139 -16.04 34.13 5.63
C ASP A 139 -15.50 34.27 4.20
N ILE A 140 -16.32 34.02 3.18
CA ILE A 140 -15.98 34.29 1.77
C ILE A 140 -15.71 35.78 1.58
N ARG A 141 -16.56 36.66 2.14
CA ARG A 141 -16.37 38.12 2.06
C ARG A 141 -15.06 38.55 2.70
N ARG A 142 -14.76 38.06 3.91
CA ARG A 142 -13.50 38.36 4.61
C ARG A 142 -12.29 37.87 3.81
N PHE A 143 -12.35 36.64 3.29
CA PHE A 143 -11.32 36.06 2.46
C PHE A 143 -11.07 36.89 1.18
N ALA A 144 -12.12 37.12 0.39
CA ALA A 144 -12.01 37.86 -0.86
C ALA A 144 -11.46 39.27 -0.61
N LYS A 145 -12.04 40.01 0.35
CA LYS A 145 -11.55 41.35 0.73
C LYS A 145 -10.08 41.35 1.13
N ALA A 146 -9.65 40.38 1.95
CA ALA A 146 -8.25 40.26 2.34
C ALA A 146 -7.31 40.03 1.14
N MET A 147 -7.73 39.18 0.20
CA MET A 147 -6.98 38.89 -1.02
C MET A 147 -6.87 40.11 -1.95
N PHE A 148 -7.98 40.80 -2.23
CA PHE A 148 -7.97 42.06 -3.01
C PHE A 148 -7.09 43.12 -2.33
N MET A 149 -7.28 43.35 -1.02
CA MET A 149 -6.47 44.29 -0.25
C MET A 149 -4.98 43.95 -0.23
N SER A 150 -4.58 42.70 -0.46
CA SER A 150 -3.17 42.32 -0.50
C SER A 150 -2.46 42.85 -1.75
N ILE A 151 -3.16 42.90 -2.89
CA ILE A 151 -2.63 43.40 -4.17
C ILE A 151 -2.82 44.91 -4.30
N LEU A 152 -3.97 45.44 -3.87
CA LEU A 152 -4.32 46.87 -3.94
C LEU A 152 -3.53 47.76 -2.95
N LYS A 153 -2.52 47.22 -2.27
CA LYS A 153 -1.52 48.02 -1.53
C LYS A 153 -0.52 48.71 -2.46
N ASP A 154 -0.38 48.20 -3.67
CA ASP A 154 0.46 48.80 -4.69
C ASP A 154 -0.23 50.06 -5.24
N SER A 155 0.48 51.19 -5.20
CA SER A 155 -0.05 52.51 -5.60
C SER A 155 -0.47 52.58 -7.07
N ARG A 156 -0.03 51.63 -7.90
CA ARG A 156 -0.47 51.49 -9.29
C ARG A 156 -1.98 51.27 -9.44
N PHE A 157 -2.66 50.81 -8.39
CA PHE A 157 -4.09 50.50 -8.43
C PHE A 157 -4.99 51.49 -7.68
N ASP A 158 -4.43 52.58 -7.13
CA ASP A 158 -5.19 53.50 -6.27
C ASP A 158 -6.39 54.15 -6.97
N ASN A 159 -6.26 54.46 -8.27
CA ASN A 159 -7.32 55.10 -9.05
C ASN A 159 -8.57 54.24 -9.23
N ASN A 160 -8.44 52.91 -9.24
CA ASN A 160 -9.55 51.96 -9.47
C ASN A 160 -9.84 51.11 -8.22
N ARG A 161 -9.30 51.50 -7.06
CA ARG A 161 -9.30 50.69 -5.84
C ARG A 161 -10.71 50.36 -5.34
N GLU A 162 -11.62 51.34 -5.38
CA GLU A 162 -13.00 51.16 -4.94
C GLU A 162 -13.74 50.20 -5.88
N GLU A 163 -13.60 50.39 -7.20
CA GLU A 163 -14.19 49.54 -8.24
C GLU A 163 -13.71 48.08 -8.11
N TYR A 164 -12.42 47.84 -7.84
CA TYR A 164 -11.93 46.48 -7.60
C TYR A 164 -12.48 45.85 -6.31
N LEU A 165 -12.80 46.65 -5.29
CA LEU A 165 -13.40 46.14 -4.06
C LEU A 165 -14.89 45.81 -4.22
N GLU A 166 -15.59 46.38 -5.21
CA GLU A 166 -16.98 46.02 -5.52
C GLU A 166 -17.11 44.57 -5.98
N PHE A 167 -16.09 44.02 -6.67
CA PHE A 167 -16.05 42.60 -7.04
C PHE A 167 -16.16 41.64 -5.84
N VAL A 168 -15.79 42.08 -4.63
CA VAL A 168 -15.98 41.26 -3.42
C VAL A 168 -17.45 40.92 -3.21
N GLY A 169 -18.36 41.88 -3.43
CA GLY A 169 -19.80 41.66 -3.30
C GLY A 169 -20.29 40.64 -4.33
N HIS A 170 -19.92 40.84 -5.60
CA HIS A 170 -20.33 39.96 -6.70
C HIS A 170 -19.82 38.53 -6.50
N VAL A 171 -18.56 38.36 -6.06
CA VAL A 171 -18.02 37.02 -5.75
C VAL A 171 -18.81 36.35 -4.63
N VAL A 172 -19.14 37.07 -3.55
CA VAL A 172 -19.90 36.50 -2.43
C VAL A 172 -21.29 36.05 -2.87
N ASP A 173 -21.94 36.82 -3.75
CA ASP A 173 -23.27 36.50 -4.27
C ASP A 173 -23.25 35.36 -5.28
N MET A 174 -22.24 35.30 -6.15
CA MET A 174 -22.13 34.25 -7.15
C MET A 174 -21.60 32.91 -6.60
N ALA A 175 -20.82 32.94 -5.51
CA ALA A 175 -20.21 31.72 -4.96
C ALA A 175 -21.23 30.73 -4.39
N ASP A 176 -22.45 31.18 -4.06
CA ASP A 176 -23.50 30.37 -3.44
C ASP A 176 -22.99 29.51 -2.26
N GLY A 177 -22.13 30.14 -1.45
CA GLY A 177 -21.49 29.53 -0.30
C GLY A 177 -20.35 28.53 -0.59
N ILE A 178 -20.01 28.27 -1.86
CA ILE A 178 -18.94 27.37 -2.27
C ILE A 178 -17.59 28.09 -2.18
N PHE A 179 -16.88 27.88 -1.07
CA PHE A 179 -15.59 28.53 -0.80
C PHE A 179 -14.53 28.23 -1.88
N LEU A 180 -14.53 27.02 -2.44
CA LEU A 180 -13.63 26.62 -3.52
C LEU A 180 -13.85 27.46 -4.77
N TRP A 181 -15.11 27.67 -5.15
CA TRP A 181 -15.49 28.52 -6.28
C TRP A 181 -15.00 29.95 -6.05
N ALA A 182 -15.32 30.52 -4.89
CA ALA A 182 -14.90 31.88 -4.54
C ALA A 182 -13.38 32.05 -4.63
N ARG A 183 -12.62 31.09 -4.12
CA ARG A 183 -11.15 31.12 -4.17
C ARG A 183 -10.61 31.11 -5.59
N LEU A 184 -11.15 30.27 -6.48
CA LEU A 184 -10.71 30.18 -7.87
C LEU A 184 -11.03 31.45 -8.64
N VAL A 185 -12.24 31.99 -8.48
CA VAL A 185 -12.67 33.22 -9.14
C VAL A 185 -11.90 34.44 -8.64
N VAL A 186 -11.70 34.58 -7.33
CA VAL A 186 -10.86 35.66 -6.78
C VAL A 186 -9.45 35.59 -7.35
N ARG A 187 -8.84 34.41 -7.44
CA ARG A 187 -7.50 34.28 -8.06
C ARG A 187 -7.51 34.68 -9.54
N SER A 188 -8.54 34.30 -10.29
CA SER A 188 -8.69 34.70 -11.69
C SER A 188 -8.78 36.22 -11.84
N LEU A 189 -9.61 36.89 -11.04
CA LEU A 189 -9.76 38.34 -11.05
C LEU A 189 -8.47 39.06 -10.67
N LEU A 190 -7.78 38.59 -9.61
CA LEU A 190 -6.49 39.15 -9.20
C LEU A 190 -5.40 38.96 -10.26
N SER A 191 -5.45 37.84 -10.98
CA SER A 191 -4.57 37.61 -12.11
C SER A 191 -4.83 38.63 -13.22
N GLY A 192 -6.09 38.89 -13.58
CA GLY A 192 -6.44 39.91 -14.59
C GLY A 192 -6.02 41.32 -14.19
N ILE A 193 -6.23 41.70 -12.92
CA ILE A 193 -5.75 42.98 -12.37
C ILE A 193 -4.23 43.12 -12.55
N THR A 194 -3.48 42.05 -12.28
CA THR A 194 -2.01 42.06 -12.42
C THR A 194 -1.56 42.18 -13.87
N HIS A 195 -2.37 41.70 -14.83
CA HIS A 195 -2.13 41.85 -16.27
C HIS A 195 -2.68 43.17 -16.86
N SER A 196 -3.18 44.07 -16.01
CA SER A 196 -3.74 45.37 -16.41
C SER A 196 -5.04 45.27 -17.24
N ASP A 197 -5.83 44.21 -17.03
CA ASP A 197 -7.19 44.13 -17.56
C ASP A 197 -8.04 45.28 -17.01
N SER A 198 -8.91 45.86 -17.82
CA SER A 198 -9.78 46.95 -17.34
C SER A 198 -10.83 46.40 -16.37
N PRO A 199 -11.36 47.22 -15.45
CA PRO A 199 -12.47 46.82 -14.58
C PRO A 199 -13.67 46.26 -15.36
N ARG A 200 -13.95 46.80 -16.54
CA ARG A 200 -14.98 46.30 -17.44
C ARG A 200 -14.69 44.88 -17.93
N ASP A 201 -13.46 44.59 -18.35
CA ASP A 201 -13.08 43.24 -18.82
C ASP A 201 -13.20 42.21 -17.69
N LEU A 202 -12.81 42.60 -16.47
CA LEU A 202 -12.96 41.78 -15.27
C LEU A 202 -14.42 41.51 -14.93
N GLN A 203 -15.29 42.51 -15.08
CA GLN A 203 -16.72 42.38 -14.86
C GLN A 203 -17.37 41.44 -15.89
N GLU A 204 -17.09 41.64 -17.19
CA GLU A 204 -17.57 40.75 -18.26
C GLU A 204 -17.05 39.31 -18.04
N GLY A 205 -15.79 39.16 -17.60
CA GLY A 205 -15.20 37.88 -17.24
C GLY A 205 -15.91 37.19 -16.08
N LEU A 206 -16.28 37.94 -15.04
CA LEU A 206 -17.00 37.45 -13.86
C LEU A 206 -18.43 37.03 -14.22
N GLU A 207 -19.16 37.84 -14.97
CA GLU A 207 -20.54 37.55 -15.41
C GLU A 207 -20.62 36.28 -16.26
N ASN A 208 -19.60 36.01 -17.08
CA ASN A 208 -19.48 34.80 -17.89
C ASN A 208 -18.90 33.60 -17.12
N THR A 209 -18.76 33.68 -15.79
CA THR A 209 -18.20 32.58 -15.00
C THR A 209 -19.29 31.58 -14.58
N PRO A 210 -19.14 30.28 -14.92
CA PRO A 210 -20.09 29.25 -14.51
C PRO A 210 -20.24 29.19 -13.00
N LYS A 211 -21.46 28.99 -12.50
CA LYS A 211 -21.75 28.92 -11.06
C LYS A 211 -21.36 27.58 -10.44
N ASP A 212 -21.37 26.50 -11.22
CA ASP A 212 -20.97 25.19 -10.76
C ASP A 212 -19.45 24.97 -10.93
N LEU A 213 -18.88 24.11 -10.09
CA LEU A 213 -17.44 23.83 -10.10
C LEU A 213 -16.95 23.15 -11.38
N ASN A 214 -17.75 22.26 -11.97
CA ASN A 214 -17.34 21.52 -13.18
C ASN A 214 -17.24 22.46 -14.38
N GLY A 215 -18.25 23.32 -14.57
CA GLY A 215 -18.23 24.39 -15.56
C GLY A 215 -17.06 25.35 -15.34
N LEU A 216 -16.77 25.73 -14.08
CA LEU A 216 -15.61 26.56 -13.76
C LEU A 216 -14.29 25.88 -14.14
N PHE A 217 -14.10 24.60 -13.79
CA PHE A 217 -12.90 23.86 -14.17
C PHE A 217 -12.75 23.76 -15.69
N ARG A 218 -13.85 23.50 -16.42
CA ARG A 218 -13.86 23.51 -17.88
C ARG A 218 -13.41 24.85 -18.45
N LYS A 219 -14.02 25.96 -18.00
CA LYS A 219 -13.64 27.32 -18.42
C LYS A 219 -12.16 27.61 -18.15
N MET A 220 -11.63 27.16 -17.00
CA MET A 220 -10.21 27.33 -16.68
C MET A 220 -9.29 26.56 -17.62
N LEU A 221 -9.67 25.33 -17.98
CA LEU A 221 -8.91 24.46 -18.91
C LEU A 221 -9.03 24.91 -20.37
N ASP A 222 -10.16 25.51 -20.75
CA ASP A 222 -10.39 26.05 -22.10
C ASP A 222 -9.72 27.41 -22.30
N GLY A 223 -9.44 28.13 -21.21
CA GLY A 223 -8.68 29.40 -21.24
C GLY A 223 -7.14 29.20 -21.29
N ILE A 224 -6.66 27.98 -21.51
CA ILE A 224 -5.25 27.71 -21.73
C ILE A 224 -4.94 27.94 -23.21
N ASP A 225 -3.88 28.69 -23.49
CA ASP A 225 -3.46 28.98 -24.86
C ASP A 225 -3.05 27.69 -25.60
N ASP A 226 -3.53 27.53 -26.83
CA ASP A 226 -3.22 26.41 -27.73
C ASP A 226 -1.71 26.11 -27.81
N ALA A 227 -0.86 27.15 -27.76
CA ALA A 227 0.59 27.04 -27.83
C ALA A 227 1.21 26.27 -26.63
N VAL A 228 0.54 26.28 -25.47
CA VAL A 228 1.02 25.58 -24.25
C VAL A 228 0.09 24.45 -23.81
N GLN A 229 -1.02 24.24 -24.54
CA GLN A 229 -2.05 23.26 -24.22
C GLN A 229 -1.48 21.86 -23.98
N ASN A 230 -0.66 21.35 -24.90
CA ASN A 230 -0.05 20.03 -24.78
C ASN A 230 0.80 19.90 -23.49
N ARG A 231 1.57 20.94 -23.13
CA ARG A 231 2.37 20.93 -21.90
C ARG A 231 1.51 20.94 -20.65
N SER A 232 0.39 21.67 -20.66
CA SER A 232 -0.61 21.63 -19.58
C SER A 232 -1.22 20.24 -19.43
N ASP A 233 -1.67 19.65 -20.54
CA ASP A 233 -2.29 18.33 -20.53
C ASP A 233 -1.33 17.27 -20.01
N LYS A 234 -0.07 17.27 -20.47
CA LYS A 234 0.99 16.39 -19.94
C LYS A 234 1.14 16.53 -18.42
N MET A 235 1.21 17.77 -17.90
CA MET A 235 1.38 18.04 -16.47
C MET A 235 0.18 17.55 -15.65
N LEU A 236 -1.04 17.83 -16.10
CA LEU A 236 -2.27 17.37 -15.45
C LEU A 236 -2.38 15.85 -15.50
N LEU A 237 -2.10 15.21 -16.63
CA LEU A 237 -2.13 13.75 -16.78
C LEU A 237 -1.14 13.07 -15.82
N VAL A 238 0.07 13.60 -15.69
CA VAL A 238 1.07 13.07 -14.74
C VAL A 238 0.61 13.19 -13.29
N ALA A 239 -0.08 14.27 -12.94
CA ALA A 239 -0.66 14.44 -11.60
C ALA A 239 -1.85 13.50 -11.36
N ILE A 240 -2.75 13.35 -12.35
CA ILE A 240 -3.97 12.50 -12.27
C ILE A 240 -3.59 11.02 -12.14
N HIS A 241 -2.62 10.57 -12.94
CA HIS A 241 -2.27 9.16 -13.09
C HIS A 241 -1.16 8.69 -12.16
N ASN A 242 -0.74 9.51 -11.19
CA ASN A 242 0.28 9.17 -10.23
C ASN A 242 -0.06 7.82 -9.56
N PRO A 243 0.72 6.75 -9.82
CA PRO A 243 0.40 5.42 -9.29
C PRO A 243 0.93 5.22 -7.87
N PHE A 244 1.67 6.20 -7.33
CA PHE A 244 2.29 6.12 -6.01
C PHE A 244 1.34 6.66 -4.94
N GLU A 245 1.49 6.15 -3.70
CA GLU A 245 0.69 6.57 -2.54
C GLU A 245 0.84 8.06 -2.24
N TYR A 246 2.05 8.59 -2.41
CA TYR A 246 2.38 9.98 -2.13
C TYR A 246 2.45 10.83 -3.41
N PRO A 247 2.18 12.14 -3.31
CA PRO A 247 2.37 13.08 -4.42
C PRO A 247 3.81 13.03 -4.96
N LEU A 248 3.94 13.31 -6.26
CA LEU A 248 5.26 13.35 -6.88
C LEU A 248 6.05 14.60 -6.40
N PRO A 249 7.38 14.47 -6.19
CA PRO A 249 8.23 15.61 -5.91
C PRO A 249 8.13 16.67 -7.00
N ALA A 250 8.24 17.96 -6.64
CA ALA A 250 8.22 19.04 -7.62
C ALA A 250 9.29 18.87 -8.69
N LEU A 251 10.44 18.30 -8.33
CA LEU A 251 11.51 18.04 -9.29
C LEU A 251 11.10 17.05 -10.40
N ALA A 252 10.21 16.09 -10.12
CA ALA A 252 9.70 15.15 -11.13
C ALA A 252 9.04 15.88 -12.31
N TYR A 253 8.33 16.96 -12.02
CA TYR A 253 7.68 17.79 -13.03
C TYR A 253 8.67 18.61 -13.86
N SER A 254 9.89 18.85 -13.36
CA SER A 254 10.92 19.58 -14.10
C SER A 254 11.44 18.81 -15.32
N TRP A 255 11.22 17.49 -15.37
CA TRP A 255 11.65 16.62 -16.45
C TRP A 255 10.56 16.35 -17.49
N LEU A 256 9.37 16.94 -17.37
CA LEU A 256 8.28 16.69 -18.34
C LEU A 256 8.62 17.14 -19.75
N SER A 257 9.39 18.21 -19.91
CA SER A 257 9.93 18.62 -21.20
C SER A 257 11.06 17.71 -21.67
N ASP A 258 11.88 17.20 -20.74
CA ASP A 258 13.00 16.31 -21.07
C ASP A 258 12.52 14.95 -21.59
N LEU A 259 11.29 14.53 -21.23
CA LEU A 259 10.66 13.32 -21.75
C LEU A 259 10.36 13.34 -23.25
N GLU A 260 10.39 14.52 -23.90
CA GLU A 260 10.22 14.66 -25.35
C GLU A 260 11.37 14.02 -26.13
N ASP A 261 12.55 13.91 -25.52
CA ASP A 261 13.64 13.05 -26.00
C ASP A 261 13.35 11.61 -25.58
N PRO A 262 13.07 10.66 -26.49
CA PRO A 262 12.77 9.26 -26.13
C PRO A 262 13.89 8.58 -25.32
N GLU A 263 15.14 9.01 -25.50
CA GLU A 263 16.30 8.42 -24.83
C GLU A 263 16.53 9.00 -23.44
N PHE A 264 15.81 10.03 -23.02
CA PHE A 264 15.90 10.52 -21.65
C PHE A 264 15.25 9.54 -20.67
N PRO A 265 15.81 9.26 -19.47
CA PRO A 265 17.09 9.72 -18.97
C PRO A 265 18.24 8.73 -19.25
N PHE A 266 18.06 7.75 -20.13
CA PHE A 266 19.07 6.73 -20.45
C PHE A 266 20.35 7.35 -21.01
N ASN A 267 20.23 8.35 -21.89
CA ASN A 267 21.36 9.04 -22.51
C ASN A 267 22.11 10.03 -21.60
N GLN A 268 21.61 10.29 -20.38
CA GLN A 268 22.23 11.24 -19.46
C GLN A 268 23.28 10.57 -18.57
N PRO A 269 24.36 11.27 -18.17
CA PRO A 269 25.29 10.73 -17.20
C PRO A 269 24.61 10.56 -15.83
N PHE A 270 25.19 9.65 -15.05
CA PHE A 270 24.79 9.49 -13.66
C PHE A 270 25.39 10.59 -12.79
N GLU A 271 24.68 11.70 -12.65
CA GLU A 271 25.14 12.86 -11.88
C GLU A 271 24.01 13.47 -11.05
N GLY A 272 24.22 13.52 -9.74
CA GLY A 272 23.28 14.12 -8.82
C GLY A 272 23.25 15.65 -8.94
N TYR A 273 22.07 16.25 -8.89
CA TYR A 273 21.96 17.70 -8.87
C TYR A 273 22.42 18.30 -7.55
N SER A 274 23.21 19.36 -7.64
CA SER A 274 23.49 20.22 -6.48
C SER A 274 22.19 20.82 -5.92
N ASN A 275 22.19 21.19 -4.63
CA ASN A 275 21.06 21.88 -4.00
C ASN A 275 20.65 23.15 -4.78
N GLU A 276 21.61 23.86 -5.37
CA GLU A 276 21.36 25.03 -6.21
C GLU A 276 20.60 24.65 -7.48
N ASN A 277 21.02 23.58 -8.18
CA ASN A 277 20.35 23.09 -9.38
C ASN A 277 18.92 22.60 -9.07
N VAL A 278 18.73 21.87 -7.96
CA VAL A 278 17.41 21.45 -7.50
C VAL A 278 16.52 22.67 -7.25
N THR A 279 17.04 23.68 -6.54
CA THR A 279 16.29 24.90 -6.23
C THR A 279 15.89 25.67 -7.50
N LYS A 280 16.81 25.82 -8.45
CA LYS A 280 16.54 26.44 -9.76
C LYS A 280 15.45 25.69 -10.52
N ARG A 281 15.52 24.36 -10.59
CA ARG A 281 14.50 23.54 -11.27
C ARG A 281 13.14 23.62 -10.59
N VAL A 282 13.09 23.57 -9.25
CA VAL A 282 11.83 23.74 -8.51
C VAL A 282 11.23 25.12 -8.76
N GLN A 283 12.04 26.18 -8.87
CA GLN A 283 11.54 27.50 -9.19
C GLN A 283 10.93 27.56 -10.60
N ILE A 284 11.54 26.90 -11.58
CA ILE A 284 10.97 26.75 -12.93
C ILE A 284 9.62 26.03 -12.85
N VAL A 285 9.54 24.93 -12.07
CA VAL A 285 8.29 24.17 -11.90
C VAL A 285 7.22 25.02 -11.22
N ARG A 286 7.55 25.90 -10.26
CA ARG A 286 6.57 26.85 -9.68
C ARG A 286 5.91 27.68 -10.77
N HIS A 287 6.72 28.32 -11.62
CA HIS A 287 6.21 29.13 -12.73
C HIS A 287 5.39 28.29 -13.73
N GLN A 288 5.83 27.07 -14.02
CA GLN A 288 5.10 26.16 -14.91
C GLN A 288 3.77 25.72 -14.32
N VAL A 289 3.70 25.37 -13.03
CA VAL A 289 2.45 25.00 -12.36
C VAL A 289 1.47 26.17 -12.38
N ASP A 290 1.94 27.39 -12.09
CA ASP A 290 1.08 28.58 -12.12
C ASP A 290 0.53 28.86 -13.53
N ALA A 291 1.37 28.76 -14.57
CA ALA A 291 0.99 29.05 -15.94
C ALA A 291 0.16 27.93 -16.60
N LEU A 292 0.57 26.66 -16.41
CA LEU A 292 0.03 25.51 -17.13
C LEU A 292 -1.16 24.88 -16.40
N ALA A 293 -1.18 24.88 -15.07
CA ALA A 293 -2.29 24.28 -14.33
C ALA A 293 -3.36 25.29 -13.93
N ARG A 294 -3.15 26.61 -14.14
CA ARG A 294 -4.10 27.70 -13.83
C ARG A 294 -4.67 27.64 -12.40
N GLY A 295 -3.90 27.11 -11.44
CA GLY A 295 -4.34 26.95 -10.04
C GLY A 295 -5.09 25.65 -9.70
N LEU A 296 -5.19 24.71 -10.65
CA LEU A 296 -5.68 23.35 -10.42
C LEU A 296 -4.66 22.48 -9.66
N LEU A 297 -3.37 22.75 -9.87
CA LEU A 297 -2.25 22.18 -9.13
C LEU A 297 -1.56 23.25 -8.29
N GLU A 298 -0.92 22.83 -7.20
CA GLU A 298 -0.10 23.69 -6.36
C GLU A 298 1.16 22.98 -5.86
N ILE A 299 2.20 23.77 -5.56
CA ILE A 299 3.41 23.25 -4.92
C ILE A 299 3.30 23.41 -3.41
N LYS A 300 3.26 22.29 -2.69
CA LYS A 300 3.27 22.27 -1.23
C LYS A 300 4.64 21.94 -0.68
N THR A 301 4.90 22.46 0.51
CA THR A 301 6.01 21.98 1.33
C THR A 301 5.59 20.67 1.98
N THR A 302 6.40 19.64 1.80
CA THR A 302 6.19 18.33 2.45
C THR A 302 6.14 18.54 3.97
N PRO A 303 5.19 17.90 4.69
CA PRO A 303 5.10 18.01 6.14
C PRO A 303 6.46 17.75 6.81
N SER A 304 6.73 18.46 7.91
CA SER A 304 8.04 18.44 8.59
C SER A 304 8.45 17.00 8.91
N SER A 305 9.35 16.48 8.10
CA SER A 305 10.07 15.23 8.26
C SER A 305 11.55 15.58 8.26
N THR A 306 12.39 14.68 8.79
CA THR A 306 13.86 14.78 8.66
C THR A 306 14.31 15.03 7.23
N LEU A 307 13.50 14.61 6.24
CA LEU A 307 13.76 14.72 4.81
C LEU A 307 13.54 16.13 4.25
N SER A 308 12.64 16.91 4.84
CA SER A 308 12.28 18.26 4.37
C SER A 308 13.43 19.26 4.43
N VAL A 309 14.51 18.91 5.15
CA VAL A 309 15.78 19.66 5.20
C VAL A 309 16.47 19.66 3.83
N PHE A 310 16.29 18.60 3.04
CA PHE A 310 16.88 18.49 1.71
C PHE A 310 15.97 19.15 0.67
N PRO A 311 16.47 20.08 -0.17
CA PRO A 311 15.68 20.77 -1.18
C PRO A 311 14.90 19.84 -2.13
N TYR A 312 15.44 18.64 -2.40
CA TYR A 312 14.83 17.64 -3.25
C TYR A 312 13.47 17.14 -2.69
N PHE A 313 13.41 16.81 -1.40
CA PHE A 313 12.21 16.26 -0.75
C PHE A 313 11.29 17.34 -0.17
N LYS A 314 11.72 18.61 -0.22
CA LYS A 314 11.03 19.72 0.42
C LYS A 314 9.70 20.05 -0.24
N TYR A 315 9.57 19.85 -1.55
CA TYR A 315 8.41 20.31 -2.31
C TYR A 315 7.79 19.21 -3.15
N GLN A 316 6.46 19.16 -3.17
CA GLN A 316 5.66 18.23 -3.97
C GLN A 316 4.53 18.95 -4.70
N VAL A 317 4.07 18.39 -5.80
CA VAL A 317 2.94 18.94 -6.57
C VAL A 317 1.68 18.15 -6.23
N GLU A 318 0.65 18.87 -5.83
CA GLU A 318 -0.65 18.30 -5.47
C GLU A 318 -1.77 19.00 -6.22
N PHE A 319 -2.92 18.33 -6.32
CA PHE A 319 -4.16 19.03 -6.63
C PHE A 319 -4.48 19.99 -5.49
N PHE A 320 -4.86 21.21 -5.84
CA PHE A 320 -5.30 22.19 -4.85
C PHE A 320 -6.51 21.67 -4.04
N HIS A 321 -7.39 20.91 -4.69
CA HIS A 321 -8.55 20.29 -4.03
C HIS A 321 -8.91 18.93 -4.66
N ARG A 322 -9.46 18.01 -3.85
CA ARG A 322 -9.87 16.66 -4.31
C ARG A 322 -10.85 16.72 -5.50
N SER A 323 -11.80 17.65 -5.48
CA SER A 323 -12.81 17.82 -6.53
C SER A 323 -12.22 18.09 -7.92
N VAL A 324 -11.04 18.72 -7.99
CA VAL A 324 -10.33 18.93 -9.25
C VAL A 324 -9.86 17.60 -9.82
N LYS A 325 -9.27 16.75 -8.97
CA LYS A 325 -8.81 15.41 -9.35
C LYS A 325 -9.97 14.54 -9.80
N ASP A 326 -11.10 14.61 -9.10
CA ASP A 326 -12.30 13.82 -9.40
C ASP A 326 -12.92 14.27 -10.74
N TYR A 327 -13.10 15.59 -10.93
CA TYR A 327 -13.56 16.16 -12.21
C TYR A 327 -12.68 15.72 -13.38
N LEU A 328 -11.35 15.85 -13.26
CA LEU A 328 -10.44 15.47 -14.35
C LEU A 328 -10.45 13.96 -14.65
N LYS A 329 -10.69 13.11 -13.64
CA LYS A 329 -10.88 11.67 -13.85
C LYS A 329 -12.18 11.37 -14.57
N GLU A 330 -13.27 12.04 -14.20
CA GLU A 330 -14.58 11.85 -14.83
C GLU A 330 -14.61 12.31 -16.28
N GLU A 331 -14.11 13.52 -16.58
CA GLU A 331 -14.05 14.03 -17.97
C GLU A 331 -13.19 13.12 -18.86
N ARG A 332 -12.13 12.53 -18.30
CA ARG A 332 -11.34 11.50 -18.99
C ARG A 332 -12.19 10.27 -19.29
N ASP A 333 -12.93 9.75 -18.31
CA ASP A 333 -13.73 8.54 -18.48
C ASP A 333 -14.90 8.73 -19.45
N ARG A 334 -15.47 9.94 -19.50
CA ARG A 334 -16.44 10.36 -20.53
C ARG A 334 -15.82 10.52 -21.91
N GLY A 335 -14.50 10.56 -22.00
CA GLY A 335 -13.80 10.79 -23.23
C GLY A 335 -13.78 12.25 -23.68
N GLU A 336 -14.18 13.19 -22.82
CA GLU A 336 -14.23 14.62 -23.15
C GLU A 336 -12.83 15.24 -23.10
N LEU A 337 -11.93 14.64 -22.32
CA LEU A 337 -10.48 14.86 -22.44
C LEU A 337 -9.87 14.19 -23.71
N GLN A 338 -10.64 13.46 -24.54
CA GLN A 338 -10.08 12.72 -25.70
C GLN A 338 -9.53 13.61 -26.81
N VAL A 339 -9.87 14.90 -26.86
CA VAL A 339 -9.21 15.85 -27.80
C VAL A 339 -7.78 16.19 -27.35
N ARG A 340 -7.39 15.85 -26.11
CA ARG A 340 -6.14 16.27 -25.44
C ARG A 340 -5.23 15.11 -25.03
N GLN A 341 -5.40 13.93 -25.64
CA GLN A 341 -4.44 12.84 -25.47
C GLN A 341 -3.18 13.18 -26.26
N SER A 342 -2.15 13.68 -25.56
CA SER A 342 -0.81 13.27 -25.97
C SER A 342 -0.74 11.75 -25.80
N GLU A 343 -0.08 11.07 -26.73
CA GLU A 343 0.24 9.64 -26.70
C GLU A 343 1.19 9.30 -25.52
N ILE A 344 0.87 9.75 -24.31
CA ILE A 344 1.65 9.43 -23.12
C ILE A 344 1.36 7.97 -22.77
N ASP A 345 2.32 7.09 -23.04
CA ASP A 345 2.41 5.84 -22.30
C ASP A 345 2.70 6.19 -20.83
N LYS A 346 1.64 6.15 -20.02
CA LYS A 346 1.68 6.47 -18.58
C LYS A 346 2.71 5.61 -17.87
N PHE A 347 2.75 4.32 -18.18
CA PHE A 347 3.68 3.40 -17.56
C PHE A 347 5.11 3.78 -17.90
N GLU A 348 5.40 3.98 -19.18
CA GLU A 348 6.74 4.38 -19.63
C GLU A 348 7.16 5.72 -18.99
N THR A 349 6.26 6.69 -18.97
CA THR A 349 6.47 8.01 -18.36
C THR A 349 6.87 7.90 -16.90
N TYR A 350 6.12 7.17 -16.07
CA TYR A 350 6.48 7.00 -14.67
C TYR A 350 7.77 6.20 -14.49
N CYS A 351 8.04 5.21 -15.35
CA CYS A 351 9.31 4.49 -15.33
C CYS A 351 10.50 5.44 -15.57
N ARG A 352 10.42 6.26 -16.60
CA ARG A 352 11.44 7.23 -16.99
C ARG A 352 11.60 8.32 -15.93
N LEU A 353 10.51 8.83 -15.36
CA LEU A 353 10.55 9.77 -14.23
C LEU A 353 11.21 9.14 -13.00
N LYS A 354 10.88 7.90 -12.64
CA LYS A 354 11.51 7.22 -11.50
C LYS A 354 12.97 6.86 -11.74
N LEU A 355 13.35 6.62 -12.98
CA LEU A 355 14.77 6.49 -13.34
C LEU A 355 15.49 7.84 -13.26
N ALA A 356 14.86 8.93 -13.69
CA ALA A 356 15.39 10.29 -13.59
C ALA A 356 15.55 10.71 -12.12
N GLU A 357 14.57 10.41 -11.26
CA GLU A 357 14.70 10.55 -9.81
C GLU A 357 15.93 9.77 -9.32
N ALA A 358 16.08 8.49 -9.68
CA ALA A 358 17.24 7.71 -9.26
C ALA A 358 18.58 8.31 -9.75
N LYS A 359 18.65 8.86 -10.97
CA LYS A 359 19.86 9.45 -11.56
C LYS A 359 20.20 10.81 -10.97
N PHE A 360 19.22 11.70 -10.86
CA PHE A 360 19.44 13.13 -10.61
C PHE A 360 19.07 13.62 -9.21
N ALA A 361 18.25 12.87 -8.46
CA ALA A 361 17.82 13.27 -7.11
C ALA A 361 18.97 13.44 -6.11
N ARG A 362 20.16 12.96 -6.48
CA ARG A 362 21.31 12.82 -5.61
C ARG A 362 22.03 14.15 -5.32
N ASN A 363 22.52 14.30 -4.09
CA ASN A 363 23.52 15.29 -3.70
C ASN A 363 24.60 14.68 -2.76
N PHE A 364 25.18 13.52 -3.12
CA PHE A 364 26.09 12.75 -2.23
C PHE A 364 27.40 13.47 -1.90
N ALA A 365 27.85 14.37 -2.77
CA ALA A 365 29.06 15.14 -2.51
C ALA A 365 28.90 16.15 -1.36
N TYR A 366 27.68 16.34 -0.82
CA TYR A 366 27.36 17.44 0.10
C TYR A 366 26.50 17.01 1.30
N CYS A 367 26.34 15.70 1.54
CA CYS A 367 25.62 15.18 2.69
C CYS A 367 26.52 14.21 3.49
N ASP A 368 26.90 14.63 4.70
CA ASP A 368 27.74 13.84 5.60
C ASP A 368 26.99 12.64 6.22
N ASP A 369 25.65 12.70 6.30
CA ASP A 369 24.82 11.63 6.85
C ASP A 369 24.34 10.64 5.75
N LYS A 370 25.24 9.71 5.39
CA LYS A 370 24.96 8.64 4.43
C LYS A 370 23.80 7.73 4.85
N ILE A 371 23.57 7.55 6.16
CA ILE A 371 22.56 6.63 6.70
C ILE A 371 21.17 7.27 6.62
N GLY A 372 21.02 8.53 7.05
CA GLY A 372 19.76 9.27 6.92
C GLY A 372 19.29 9.35 5.46
N LEU A 373 20.21 9.62 4.54
CA LEU A 373 19.93 9.70 3.10
C LEU A 373 19.49 8.36 2.49
N TYR A 374 20.04 7.23 2.96
CA TYR A 374 19.58 5.92 2.54
C TYR A 374 18.11 5.67 2.90
N TRP A 375 17.71 5.88 4.15
CA TRP A 375 16.31 5.74 4.57
C TRP A 375 15.37 6.68 3.79
N SER A 376 15.90 7.81 3.32
CA SER A 376 15.20 8.79 2.50
C SER A 376 14.95 8.31 1.07
N LEU A 377 15.91 7.58 0.51
CA LEU A 377 15.87 7.08 -0.87
C LEU A 377 15.16 5.74 -0.97
N ARG A 378 15.17 4.92 0.10
CA ARG A 378 14.53 3.60 0.11
C ARG A 378 13.09 3.62 -0.45
N PRO A 379 12.20 4.55 -0.08
CA PRO A 379 10.87 4.63 -0.68
C PRO A 379 10.90 4.79 -2.20
N ILE A 380 11.84 5.54 -2.78
CA ILE A 380 11.97 5.70 -4.24
C ILE A 380 12.26 4.37 -4.91
N TYR A 381 13.06 3.49 -4.29
CA TYR A 381 13.36 2.18 -4.83
C TYR A 381 12.22 1.21 -4.55
N SER A 382 11.87 0.96 -3.28
CA SER A 382 10.86 -0.05 -2.93
C SER A 382 9.51 0.25 -3.58
N SER A 383 8.99 1.49 -3.47
CA SER A 383 7.67 1.82 -4.05
C SER A 383 7.65 1.73 -5.58
N THR A 384 8.77 2.01 -6.25
CA THR A 384 8.86 1.84 -7.70
C THR A 384 8.78 0.36 -8.05
N PHE A 385 9.54 -0.51 -7.36
CA PHE A 385 9.53 -1.94 -7.63
C PHE A 385 8.21 -2.62 -7.25
N ASP A 386 7.58 -2.20 -6.15
CA ASP A 386 6.25 -2.66 -5.76
C ASP A 386 5.20 -2.27 -6.81
N TRP A 387 5.26 -1.03 -7.31
CA TRP A 387 4.41 -0.56 -8.40
C TRP A 387 4.64 -1.34 -9.71
N LEU A 388 5.90 -1.56 -10.09
CA LEU A 388 6.27 -2.35 -11.27
C LEU A 388 5.77 -3.80 -11.16
N LYS A 389 5.84 -4.39 -9.96
CA LYS A 389 5.33 -5.74 -9.70
C LYS A 389 3.81 -5.78 -9.85
N ALA A 390 3.12 -4.79 -9.31
CA ALA A 390 1.66 -4.67 -9.42
C ALA A 390 1.19 -4.41 -10.86
N SER A 391 1.99 -3.73 -11.70
CA SER A 391 1.61 -3.42 -13.08
C SER A 391 1.65 -4.63 -14.01
N GLY A 392 2.52 -5.61 -13.72
CA GLY A 392 2.76 -6.77 -14.58
C GLY A 392 3.32 -6.45 -15.98
N ARG A 393 3.68 -5.19 -16.25
CA ARG A 393 4.22 -4.77 -17.56
C ARG A 393 5.75 -4.98 -17.60
N PRO A 394 6.30 -5.53 -18.69
CA PRO A 394 7.73 -5.71 -18.83
C PRO A 394 8.43 -4.36 -18.98
N LEU A 395 9.65 -4.27 -18.47
CA LEU A 395 10.55 -3.14 -18.67
C LEU A 395 11.64 -3.43 -19.71
N PRO A 396 12.11 -2.40 -20.43
CA PRO A 396 13.31 -2.49 -21.26
C PRO A 396 14.54 -2.94 -20.47
N LEU A 397 15.43 -3.72 -21.09
CA LEU A 397 16.64 -4.25 -20.44
C LEU A 397 17.60 -3.14 -19.98
N ASN A 398 17.74 -2.08 -20.77
CA ASN A 398 18.56 -0.91 -20.44
C ASN A 398 18.08 -0.20 -19.15
N TYR A 399 16.80 -0.36 -18.75
CA TYR A 399 16.30 0.13 -17.47
C TYR A 399 17.01 -0.54 -16.30
N PHE A 400 17.17 -1.86 -16.37
CA PHE A 400 17.83 -2.63 -15.32
C PHE A 400 19.34 -2.37 -15.30
N GLU A 401 19.97 -2.16 -16.46
CA GLU A 401 21.38 -1.76 -16.54
C GLU A 401 21.63 -0.40 -15.88
N GLU A 402 20.81 0.60 -16.20
CA GLU A 402 20.93 1.93 -15.60
C GLU A 402 20.66 1.92 -14.09
N ARG A 403 19.69 1.11 -13.65
CA ARG A 403 19.44 0.87 -12.22
C ARG A 403 20.62 0.16 -11.54
N GLY A 404 21.28 -0.80 -12.21
CA GLY A 404 22.45 -1.49 -11.67
C GLY A 404 23.65 -0.56 -11.47
N ARG A 405 23.93 0.31 -12.45
CA ARG A 405 24.96 1.36 -12.33
C ARG A 405 24.69 2.30 -11.16
N ASN A 406 23.43 2.60 -10.90
CA ASN A 406 23.01 3.40 -9.75
C ASN A 406 23.26 2.64 -8.44
N TYR A 407 22.81 1.39 -8.37
CA TYR A 407 22.85 0.58 -7.16
C TYR A 407 24.28 0.30 -6.69
N GLY A 408 25.23 0.05 -7.60
CA GLY A 408 26.64 -0.16 -7.24
C GLY A 408 27.31 1.03 -6.53
N LYS A 409 26.73 2.24 -6.62
CA LYS A 409 27.18 3.41 -5.84
C LYS A 409 26.61 3.44 -4.41
N PHE A 410 25.75 2.48 -4.05
CA PHE A 410 24.90 2.45 -2.86
C PHE A 410 24.82 1.09 -2.18
N SER A 411 25.58 0.11 -2.65
CA SER A 411 25.53 -1.29 -2.20
C SER A 411 25.45 -1.38 -0.67
N THR A 412 26.28 -0.60 0.05
CA THR A 412 26.32 -0.44 1.53
C THR A 412 25.00 -0.17 2.28
N SER A 413 23.91 0.15 1.58
CA SER A 413 22.74 0.78 2.19
C SER A 413 21.44 0.03 1.96
N PHE A 414 21.29 -0.79 0.91
CA PHE A 414 19.97 -1.32 0.55
C PHE A 414 19.71 -2.69 1.18
N PRO A 415 18.64 -2.83 1.96
CA PRO A 415 18.26 -4.06 2.62
C PRO A 415 17.56 -4.94 1.60
N LEU A 416 17.78 -6.25 1.67
CA LEU A 416 16.98 -7.19 0.88
C LEU A 416 15.53 -7.15 1.40
N PRO A 417 14.51 -7.38 0.55
CA PRO A 417 13.10 -7.23 0.93
C PRO A 417 12.66 -8.02 2.17
N TRP A 418 13.39 -9.07 2.55
CA TRP A 418 13.15 -9.85 3.76
C TRP A 418 13.69 -9.19 5.04
N GLU A 419 14.49 -8.13 4.95
CA GLU A 419 15.02 -7.39 6.11
C GLU A 419 13.97 -6.51 6.79
N THR A 420 12.75 -6.38 6.23
CA THR A 420 11.71 -5.57 6.86
C THR A 420 10.50 -6.35 7.32
N GLY A 421 10.47 -6.60 8.63
CA GLY A 421 9.26 -6.37 9.41
C GLY A 421 8.45 -7.60 9.78
N SER A 422 9.05 -8.78 9.89
CA SER A 422 8.39 -9.86 10.65
C SER A 422 9.34 -10.36 11.73
N GLU A 423 8.90 -10.34 12.98
CA GLU A 423 9.59 -10.81 14.20
C GLU A 423 9.92 -12.33 14.19
N TYR A 424 10.00 -12.92 13.00
CA TYR A 424 9.95 -14.36 12.75
C TYR A 424 11.17 -14.87 11.99
N GLY A 425 12.15 -14.00 11.79
CA GLY A 425 13.49 -14.35 11.40
C GLY A 425 14.10 -13.34 10.45
N PHE A 426 15.23 -12.78 10.87
CA PHE A 426 15.99 -11.83 10.07
C PHE A 426 17.12 -12.58 9.36
N ILE A 427 17.25 -12.35 8.06
CA ILE A 427 18.51 -12.54 7.33
C ILE A 427 19.06 -11.15 7.10
N GLU A 428 20.07 -10.77 7.87
CA GLU A 428 20.81 -9.52 7.68
C GLU A 428 22.13 -9.85 6.97
N PRO A 429 22.36 -9.37 5.74
CA PRO A 429 23.66 -9.47 5.11
C PRO A 429 24.69 -8.73 5.97
N ALA A 430 25.79 -9.41 6.26
CA ALA A 430 26.83 -8.84 7.10
C ALA A 430 27.78 -7.97 6.27
N SER A 431 27.96 -8.33 5.00
CA SER A 431 28.46 -7.39 4.02
C SER A 431 27.41 -6.30 3.83
N LYS A 432 27.79 -5.06 4.11
CA LYS A 432 26.96 -3.92 3.71
C LYS A 432 26.85 -3.87 2.17
N ASP A 433 27.83 -4.39 1.44
CA ASP A 433 27.90 -4.31 -0.01
C ASP A 433 27.17 -5.45 -0.72
N ILE A 434 25.84 -5.40 -0.71
CA ILE A 434 25.01 -6.30 -1.52
C ILE A 434 25.20 -5.92 -3.00
N SER A 435 25.28 -6.89 -3.91
CA SER A 435 25.32 -6.61 -5.35
C SER A 435 23.94 -6.23 -5.88
N TYR A 436 23.88 -5.46 -6.98
CA TYR A 436 22.60 -5.19 -7.65
C TYR A 436 21.89 -6.46 -8.08
N PHE A 437 22.63 -7.50 -8.47
CA PHE A 437 22.07 -8.77 -8.89
C PHE A 437 21.38 -9.50 -7.73
N HIS A 438 21.96 -9.50 -6.54
CA HIS A 438 21.26 -10.03 -5.35
C HIS A 438 19.99 -9.23 -5.07
N TRP A 439 20.09 -7.90 -5.06
CA TRP A 439 18.95 -7.05 -4.78
C TRP A 439 17.79 -7.26 -5.76
N ILE A 440 18.05 -7.22 -7.07
CA ILE A 440 17.01 -7.39 -8.09
C ILE A 440 16.46 -8.84 -8.15
N SER A 441 17.28 -9.85 -7.81
CA SER A 441 16.86 -11.26 -7.79
C SER A 441 15.81 -11.56 -6.73
N SER A 442 15.76 -10.75 -5.66
CA SER A 442 14.76 -10.85 -4.60
C SER A 442 13.37 -10.34 -5.00
N PHE A 443 13.23 -9.68 -6.16
CA PHE A 443 11.96 -9.22 -6.70
C PHE A 443 11.46 -10.15 -7.80
N ARG A 444 10.19 -10.54 -7.72
CA ARG A 444 9.50 -11.32 -8.75
C ARG A 444 8.98 -10.42 -9.87
N LEU A 445 9.88 -10.02 -10.76
CA LEU A 445 9.57 -9.24 -11.97
C LEU A 445 10.02 -10.01 -13.22
N SER A 446 9.09 -10.36 -14.12
CA SER A 446 9.41 -11.18 -15.31
C SER A 446 10.52 -10.59 -16.18
N SER A 447 10.49 -9.29 -16.47
CA SER A 447 11.55 -8.63 -17.25
C SER A 447 12.87 -8.51 -16.49
N ALA A 448 12.84 -8.49 -15.14
CA ALA A 448 14.06 -8.54 -14.35
C ALA A 448 14.69 -9.94 -14.39
N VAL A 449 13.87 -10.99 -14.36
CA VAL A 449 14.32 -12.37 -14.55
C VAL A 449 14.96 -12.54 -15.93
N GLU A 450 14.32 -12.03 -16.99
CA GLU A 450 14.91 -12.04 -18.34
C GLU A 450 16.23 -11.27 -18.41
N TYR A 451 16.32 -10.11 -17.75
CA TYR A 451 17.55 -9.34 -17.64
C TYR A 451 18.66 -10.15 -16.95
N LEU A 452 18.36 -10.78 -15.81
CA LEU A 452 19.29 -11.59 -15.04
C LEU A 452 19.77 -12.83 -15.82
N LYS A 453 18.87 -13.49 -16.55
CA LYS A 453 19.19 -14.65 -17.41
C LYS A 453 20.21 -14.32 -18.51
N ARG A 454 20.33 -13.04 -18.91
CA ARG A 454 21.30 -12.57 -19.92
C ARG A 454 22.65 -12.18 -19.32
N GLN A 455 22.78 -12.09 -18.00
CA GLN A 455 24.03 -11.70 -17.37
C GLN A 455 24.98 -12.90 -17.30
N ALA A 456 26.10 -12.83 -18.03
CA ALA A 456 27.12 -13.88 -18.02
C ALA A 456 27.78 -14.05 -16.64
N ASP A 457 27.87 -12.96 -15.87
CA ASP A 457 28.60 -12.87 -14.61
C ASP A 457 27.69 -12.92 -13.38
N LEU A 458 26.47 -13.44 -13.50
CA LEU A 458 25.47 -13.42 -12.41
C LEU A 458 26.01 -14.05 -11.12
N ARG A 459 26.77 -15.14 -11.24
CA ARG A 459 27.39 -15.85 -10.10
C ARG A 459 28.68 -15.20 -9.61
N ASN A 460 29.30 -14.31 -10.39
CA ASN A 460 30.50 -13.58 -9.94
C ASN A 460 30.17 -12.56 -8.85
N SER A 461 28.89 -12.27 -8.62
CA SER A 461 28.47 -11.45 -7.48
C SER A 461 28.30 -12.22 -6.18
N ASP A 462 28.36 -13.56 -6.23
CA ASP A 462 28.33 -14.39 -5.03
C ASP A 462 29.57 -14.10 -4.17
N THR A 463 29.39 -14.14 -2.86
CA THR A 463 30.47 -14.15 -1.88
C THR A 463 30.42 -15.47 -1.11
N ASP A 464 31.32 -15.70 -0.16
CA ASP A 464 31.27 -16.86 0.78
C ASP A 464 29.99 -16.91 1.65
N GLU A 465 29.14 -15.92 1.46
CA GLU A 465 28.28 -15.29 2.43
C GLU A 465 26.91 -15.10 1.73
N LEU A 466 26.90 -14.37 0.61
CA LEU A 466 25.73 -14.17 -0.25
C LEU A 466 25.78 -15.12 -1.43
N ASN A 467 24.73 -15.93 -1.57
CA ASN A 467 24.53 -16.82 -2.71
C ASN A 467 23.27 -16.42 -3.49
N ILE A 468 23.40 -16.27 -4.81
CA ILE A 468 22.34 -15.78 -5.69
C ILE A 468 21.17 -16.77 -5.79
N LEU A 469 21.44 -18.08 -5.70
CA LEU A 469 20.41 -19.11 -5.64
C LEU A 469 19.59 -18.97 -4.35
N LEU A 470 20.24 -18.77 -3.21
CA LEU A 470 19.56 -18.51 -1.93
C LEU A 470 18.74 -17.21 -1.99
N THR A 471 19.30 -16.16 -2.58
CA THR A 471 18.63 -14.87 -2.75
C THR A 471 17.37 -14.99 -3.61
N ALA A 472 17.47 -15.67 -4.75
CA ALA A 472 16.33 -15.96 -5.63
C ALA A 472 15.26 -16.82 -4.93
N SER A 473 15.67 -17.70 -4.01
CA SER A 473 14.77 -18.58 -3.26
C SER A 473 13.83 -17.86 -2.29
N SER A 474 14.04 -16.57 -2.06
CA SER A 474 13.13 -15.76 -1.27
C SER A 474 11.76 -15.58 -1.94
N THR A 475 11.71 -15.44 -3.28
CA THR A 475 10.46 -15.10 -3.99
C THR A 475 10.39 -15.53 -5.47
N ASN A 476 11.45 -16.08 -6.06
CA ASN A 476 11.62 -16.14 -7.52
C ASN A 476 11.90 -17.56 -8.07
N PRO A 477 10.86 -18.41 -8.24
CA PRO A 477 11.01 -19.78 -8.74
C PRO A 477 11.60 -19.86 -10.16
N ASP A 478 11.27 -18.92 -11.05
CA ASP A 478 11.73 -18.92 -12.45
C ASP A 478 13.24 -18.66 -12.56
N LEU A 479 13.78 -17.87 -11.63
CA LEU A 479 15.22 -17.62 -11.53
C LEU A 479 15.93 -18.80 -10.86
N VAL A 480 15.34 -19.39 -9.81
CA VAL A 480 15.87 -20.60 -9.16
C VAL A 480 16.01 -21.74 -10.17
N GLU A 481 14.96 -22.03 -10.94
CA GLU A 481 15.01 -23.07 -11.98
C GLU A 481 16.10 -22.79 -13.01
N PHE A 482 16.25 -21.54 -13.44
CA PHE A 482 17.32 -21.17 -14.37
C PHE A 482 18.71 -21.37 -13.78
N LEU A 483 18.95 -20.90 -12.55
CA LEU A 483 20.24 -21.04 -11.88
C LEU A 483 20.63 -22.52 -11.72
N LEU A 484 19.68 -23.36 -11.30
CA LEU A 484 19.90 -24.80 -11.14
C LEU A 484 20.22 -25.49 -12.49
N ASN A 485 19.48 -25.15 -13.55
CA ASN A 485 19.77 -25.65 -14.90
C ASN A 485 21.13 -25.15 -15.45
N ASN A 486 21.68 -24.05 -14.91
CA ASN A 486 22.95 -23.46 -15.31
C ASN A 486 24.07 -23.68 -14.28
N GLY A 487 24.01 -24.80 -13.56
CA GLY A 487 25.12 -25.30 -12.76
C GLY A 487 25.20 -24.78 -11.33
N SER A 488 24.18 -24.07 -10.84
CA SER A 488 24.01 -23.89 -9.39
C SER A 488 23.51 -25.19 -8.76
N SER A 489 23.89 -25.44 -7.51
CA SER A 489 23.44 -26.62 -6.77
C SER A 489 22.75 -26.24 -5.45
N PRO A 490 21.66 -26.91 -5.05
CA PRO A 490 21.07 -26.69 -3.73
C PRO A 490 22.08 -26.94 -2.60
N ASN A 491 23.08 -27.80 -2.85
CA ASN A 491 24.13 -28.18 -1.90
C ASN A 491 25.33 -27.22 -1.85
N GLU A 492 25.30 -26.11 -2.61
CA GLU A 492 26.25 -25.01 -2.42
C GLU A 492 26.21 -24.52 -0.98
N GLN A 493 27.38 -24.23 -0.43
CA GLN A 493 27.54 -23.89 0.97
C GLN A 493 27.48 -22.38 1.16
N VAL A 494 26.75 -21.93 2.17
CA VAL A 494 26.70 -20.54 2.61
C VAL A 494 27.13 -20.47 4.08
N LYS A 495 27.93 -19.47 4.44
CA LYS A 495 28.25 -19.22 5.85
C LYS A 495 27.04 -18.63 6.57
N VAL A 496 26.66 -19.26 7.67
CA VAL A 496 25.59 -18.81 8.55
C VAL A 496 26.20 -18.63 9.93
N GLU A 497 26.01 -17.45 10.51
CA GLU A 497 26.41 -17.22 11.90
C GLU A 497 25.25 -17.40 12.88
N TYR A 498 25.58 -18.03 14.00
CA TYR A 498 24.73 -18.17 15.15
C TYR A 498 25.54 -17.92 16.44
N ARG A 499 25.16 -16.90 17.21
CA ARG A 499 25.92 -16.42 18.40
C ARG A 499 27.40 -16.13 18.05
N THR A 500 28.34 -16.94 18.53
CA THR A 500 29.79 -16.82 18.31
C THR A 500 30.34 -17.84 17.30
N ASN A 501 29.49 -18.70 16.75
CA ASN A 501 29.90 -19.77 15.84
C ASN A 501 29.47 -19.44 14.41
N SER A 502 30.34 -19.76 13.46
CA SER A 502 30.09 -19.66 12.02
C SER A 502 30.13 -21.07 11.46
N ASP A 503 29.00 -21.52 10.91
CA ASP A 503 28.88 -22.84 10.27
C ASP A 503 28.55 -22.67 8.79
N SER A 504 29.05 -23.58 7.97
CA SER A 504 28.74 -23.63 6.54
C SER A 504 27.60 -24.62 6.32
N VAL A 505 26.50 -24.16 5.75
CA VAL A 505 25.30 -24.97 5.53
C VAL A 505 24.84 -24.91 4.07
N PRO A 506 24.22 -25.98 3.54
CA PRO A 506 23.62 -25.96 2.22
C PRO A 506 22.57 -24.85 2.05
N VAL A 507 22.55 -24.20 0.88
CA VAL A 507 21.53 -23.20 0.49
C VAL A 507 20.10 -23.71 0.74
N TRP A 508 19.82 -24.97 0.41
CA TRP A 508 18.49 -25.54 0.59
C TRP A 508 18.04 -25.64 2.06
N MET A 509 18.96 -25.83 3.00
CA MET A 509 18.65 -25.87 4.45
C MET A 509 18.19 -24.50 4.94
N VAL A 510 18.86 -23.43 4.48
CA VAL A 510 18.49 -22.05 4.82
C VAL A 510 17.12 -21.72 4.22
N PHE A 511 16.87 -22.09 2.96
CA PHE A 511 15.56 -21.92 2.33
C PHE A 511 14.44 -22.62 3.09
N LEU A 512 14.62 -23.90 3.47
CA LEU A 512 13.61 -24.64 4.22
C LEU A 512 13.29 -24.00 5.58
N ARG A 513 14.31 -23.44 6.23
CA ARG A 513 14.14 -22.72 7.49
C ARG A 513 13.28 -21.47 7.30
N LEU A 514 13.51 -20.71 6.23
CA LEU A 514 12.69 -19.54 5.87
C LEU A 514 11.25 -19.94 5.53
N MET A 515 11.11 -20.94 4.66
CA MET A 515 9.82 -21.49 4.24
C MET A 515 8.99 -21.93 5.45
N ALA A 516 9.56 -22.72 6.35
CA ALA A 516 8.87 -23.21 7.53
C ALA A 516 8.45 -22.08 8.47
N SER A 517 9.32 -21.09 8.67
CA SER A 517 9.05 -19.93 9.53
C SER A 517 7.93 -19.06 8.96
N ALA A 518 7.88 -18.89 7.64
CA ALA A 518 6.81 -18.17 6.97
C ALA A 518 5.46 -18.89 7.06
N CYS A 519 5.43 -20.21 6.88
CA CYS A 519 4.19 -21.00 6.91
C CYS A 519 3.60 -21.15 8.32
N LEU A 520 4.45 -21.33 9.32
CA LEU A 520 4.03 -21.55 10.72
C LEU A 520 3.96 -20.25 11.54
N ASN A 521 4.00 -19.08 10.89
CA ASN A 521 3.97 -17.79 11.57
C ASN A 521 2.67 -17.62 12.41
N PRO A 522 2.79 -17.41 13.74
CA PRO A 522 1.65 -17.26 14.65
C PRO A 522 0.69 -16.10 14.37
N ASP A 523 1.15 -15.06 13.69
CA ASP A 523 0.39 -13.83 13.44
C ASP A 523 -0.17 -13.78 12.01
N THR A 524 0.38 -14.58 11.09
CA THR A 524 -0.03 -14.61 9.69
C THR A 524 -0.40 -16.02 9.19
N TRP A 525 -0.64 -16.99 10.09
CA TRP A 525 -0.95 -18.39 9.76
C TRP A 525 -1.76 -18.50 8.47
N SER A 526 -1.07 -18.85 7.39
CA SER A 526 -1.59 -18.78 6.03
C SER A 526 -1.17 -20.03 5.26
N LYS A 527 -1.83 -20.26 4.12
CA LYS A 527 -1.44 -21.32 3.20
C LYS A 527 0.05 -21.18 2.86
N MET A 528 0.70 -22.31 2.59
CA MET A 528 2.07 -22.30 2.06
C MET A 528 2.13 -21.40 0.81
N PRO A 529 3.04 -20.42 0.75
CA PRO A 529 3.21 -19.59 -0.44
C PRO A 529 3.49 -20.47 -1.67
N HIS A 530 2.78 -20.19 -2.77
CA HIS A 530 2.88 -20.97 -4.01
C HIS A 530 4.33 -21.01 -4.52
N GLU A 531 5.06 -19.90 -4.41
CA GLU A 531 6.45 -19.77 -4.81
C GLU A 531 7.37 -20.73 -4.06
N TYR A 532 7.18 -20.88 -2.74
CA TYR A 532 7.99 -21.81 -1.95
C TYR A 532 7.75 -23.25 -2.34
N ALA A 533 6.51 -23.59 -2.72
CA ALA A 533 6.21 -24.94 -3.16
C ALA A 533 6.88 -25.26 -4.51
N LEU A 534 6.94 -24.28 -5.43
CA LEU A 534 7.68 -24.41 -6.70
C LEU A 534 9.20 -24.50 -6.47
N ILE A 535 9.76 -23.65 -5.60
CA ILE A 535 11.21 -23.65 -5.28
C ILE A 535 11.61 -24.98 -4.64
N LEU A 536 10.82 -25.49 -3.69
CA LEU A 536 11.04 -26.79 -3.06
C LEU A 536 11.05 -27.92 -4.10
N GLU A 537 10.12 -27.88 -5.06
CA GLU A 537 10.07 -28.88 -6.14
C GLU A 537 11.35 -28.87 -6.96
N GLN A 538 11.88 -27.69 -7.29
CA GLN A 538 13.16 -27.55 -8.00
C GLN A 538 14.32 -28.08 -7.16
N TYR A 539 14.39 -27.75 -5.87
CA TYR A 539 15.46 -28.27 -5.00
C TYR A 539 15.46 -29.79 -4.89
N LEU A 540 14.28 -30.41 -4.76
CA LEU A 540 14.17 -31.87 -4.73
C LEU A 540 14.56 -32.53 -6.07
N LYS A 541 14.25 -31.89 -7.21
CA LYS A 541 14.70 -32.35 -8.54
C LYS A 541 16.23 -32.28 -8.70
N PHE A 542 16.86 -31.27 -8.11
CA PHE A 542 18.30 -31.01 -8.21
C PHE A 542 19.11 -31.55 -7.01
N GLY A 543 18.57 -32.53 -6.28
CA GLY A 543 19.35 -33.31 -5.32
C GLY A 543 19.44 -32.74 -3.90
N ALA A 544 18.49 -31.90 -3.48
CA ALA A 544 18.26 -31.66 -2.06
C ALA A 544 17.79 -32.95 -1.35
N ASP A 545 18.10 -33.09 -0.07
CA ASP A 545 17.69 -34.25 0.73
C ASP A 545 16.15 -34.33 0.81
N ARG A 546 15.63 -35.54 0.99
CA ARG A 546 14.19 -35.84 1.11
C ARG A 546 13.81 -36.14 2.55
N ASP A 547 14.76 -36.59 3.37
CA ASP A 547 14.58 -36.97 4.77
C ASP A 547 14.71 -35.72 5.67
N ILE A 548 13.70 -34.85 5.62
CA ILE A 548 13.71 -33.52 6.27
C ILE A 548 12.77 -33.48 7.48
N TYR A 549 13.27 -32.88 8.57
CA TYR A 549 12.58 -32.68 9.84
C TYR A 549 12.60 -31.20 10.22
N PHE A 550 11.43 -30.61 10.43
CA PHE A 550 11.29 -29.27 11.00
C PHE A 550 11.14 -29.37 12.51
N LEU A 551 12.01 -28.69 13.27
CA LEU A 551 11.92 -28.60 14.72
C LEU A 551 11.20 -27.32 15.12
N GLY A 552 10.28 -27.41 16.08
CA GLY A 552 9.56 -26.25 16.61
C GLY A 552 9.02 -26.46 18.02
N TYR A 553 8.56 -25.37 18.63
CA TYR A 553 8.00 -25.35 19.98
C TYR A 553 6.73 -24.48 20.04
N LEU A 554 5.95 -24.67 21.11
CA LEU A 554 4.70 -23.93 21.35
C LEU A 554 4.98 -22.58 22.03
N GLU A 555 4.40 -21.49 21.52
CA GLU A 555 4.55 -20.16 22.10
C GLU A 555 3.66 -19.98 23.34
N THR A 556 4.29 -19.81 24.51
CA THR A 556 3.59 -19.66 25.80
C THR A 556 3.02 -18.26 26.02
N SER A 557 2.04 -18.10 26.92
CA SER A 557 1.44 -16.79 27.25
C SER A 557 2.45 -15.80 27.85
N LYS A 558 3.40 -16.26 28.67
CA LYS A 558 4.46 -15.42 29.27
C LYS A 558 5.41 -14.80 28.23
N GLN A 559 5.60 -15.46 27.09
CA GLN A 559 6.38 -14.95 25.95
C GLN A 559 5.59 -13.91 25.12
N ARG A 560 4.28 -13.74 25.37
CA ARG A 560 3.45 -12.73 24.69
C ARG A 560 3.41 -11.40 25.43
N ASP A 561 3.52 -11.39 26.76
CA ASP A 561 3.46 -10.17 27.58
C ASP A 561 4.75 -9.34 27.50
N SER A 562 5.88 -9.93 27.08
CA SER A 562 7.13 -9.19 26.83
C SER A 562 7.10 -8.32 25.56
N ARG A 563 6.02 -8.36 24.77
CA ARG A 563 5.83 -7.55 23.55
C ARG A 563 5.63 -6.04 23.83
N SER A 564 5.50 -5.61 25.09
CA SER A 564 5.38 -4.20 25.48
C SER A 564 6.71 -3.49 25.78
N LEU A 565 7.84 -4.17 25.61
CA LEU A 565 9.21 -3.63 25.74
C LEU A 565 9.96 -3.82 24.40
N PRO A 566 11.01 -3.03 24.09
CA PRO A 566 11.64 -3.03 22.76
C PRO A 566 12.08 -4.44 22.30
N PRO A 567 12.17 -4.72 20.98
CA PRO A 567 12.09 -6.04 20.33
C PRO A 567 13.28 -7.00 20.59
N ILE A 568 13.98 -6.84 21.71
CA ILE A 568 15.22 -7.54 22.05
C ILE A 568 14.93 -8.89 22.76
N SER A 569 13.71 -9.15 23.25
CA SER A 569 13.50 -10.24 24.24
C SER A 569 13.15 -11.64 23.68
N LEU A 570 12.71 -11.82 22.44
CA LEU A 570 12.24 -13.14 21.94
C LEU A 570 13.25 -13.89 21.08
N THR A 571 14.28 -13.20 20.55
CA THR A 571 15.32 -13.81 19.69
C THR A 571 16.43 -14.51 20.46
N ASP A 572 16.44 -14.42 21.79
CA ASP A 572 17.44 -15.06 22.65
C ASP A 572 16.88 -16.29 23.41
N TYR A 573 15.62 -16.67 23.19
CA TYR A 573 15.03 -17.87 23.79
C TYR A 573 15.56 -19.14 23.14
N ASP A 574 16.13 -20.02 23.96
CA ASP A 574 16.76 -21.28 23.56
C ASP A 574 15.97 -22.43 24.22
N PRO A 575 15.01 -23.06 23.50
CA PRO A 575 14.19 -24.13 24.05
C PRO A 575 15.05 -25.36 24.40
N SER A 576 14.71 -26.03 25.50
CA SER A 576 15.33 -27.32 25.82
C SER A 576 14.87 -28.42 24.85
N ASP A 577 15.64 -29.49 24.70
CA ASP A 577 15.29 -30.64 23.85
C ASP A 577 13.89 -31.22 24.16
N GLU A 578 13.43 -31.14 25.42
CA GLU A 578 12.11 -31.62 25.85
C GLU A 578 10.94 -30.75 25.39
N GLU A 579 11.21 -29.47 25.09
CA GLU A 579 10.23 -28.51 24.57
C GLU A 579 10.11 -28.55 23.05
N LEU A 580 11.07 -29.23 22.39
CA LEU A 580 11.14 -29.34 20.95
C LEU A 580 10.38 -30.53 20.42
N PHE A 581 9.62 -30.26 19.37
CA PHE A 581 8.92 -31.27 18.61
C PHE A 581 9.32 -31.21 17.14
N TYR A 582 9.20 -32.36 16.47
CA TYR A 582 9.50 -32.46 15.05
C TYR A 582 8.25 -32.70 14.19
N VAL A 583 8.33 -32.22 12.94
CA VAL A 583 7.37 -32.46 11.86
C VAL A 583 8.15 -32.89 10.62
N GLU A 584 7.79 -34.01 10.01
CA GLU A 584 8.45 -34.45 8.78
C GLU A 584 7.97 -33.64 7.57
N LEU A 585 8.82 -33.46 6.55
CA LEU A 585 8.46 -32.67 5.37
C LEU A 585 7.17 -33.17 4.70
N HIS A 586 6.95 -34.48 4.62
CA HIS A 586 5.71 -35.00 4.04
C HIS A 586 4.47 -34.58 4.84
N GLN A 587 4.53 -34.62 6.17
CA GLN A 587 3.45 -34.17 7.06
C GLN A 587 3.24 -32.66 6.96
N PHE A 588 4.34 -31.92 6.83
CA PHE A 588 4.30 -30.49 6.61
C PHE A 588 3.58 -30.14 5.29
N LEU A 589 3.87 -30.86 4.20
CA LEU A 589 3.17 -30.67 2.93
C LEU A 589 1.70 -31.11 3.00
N GLU A 590 1.41 -32.20 3.72
CA GLU A 590 0.03 -32.65 3.97
C GLU A 590 -0.79 -31.62 4.75
N LEU A 591 -0.15 -30.88 5.65
CA LEU A 591 -0.78 -29.81 6.42
C LEU A 591 -1.27 -28.67 5.52
N PHE A 592 -0.44 -28.25 4.55
CA PHE A 592 -0.69 -27.06 3.74
C PHE A 592 -1.31 -27.32 2.37
N GLN A 593 -1.18 -28.54 1.82
CA GLN A 593 -1.75 -28.94 0.52
C GLN A 593 -1.45 -27.92 -0.61
N PRO A 594 -0.17 -27.65 -0.95
CA PRO A 594 0.17 -26.74 -2.04
C PRO A 594 -0.34 -27.25 -3.39
N GLU A 595 -0.47 -26.37 -4.39
CA GLU A 595 -1.04 -26.72 -5.71
C GLU A 595 -0.26 -27.82 -6.44
N ASN A 596 1.06 -27.85 -6.28
CA ASN A 596 1.95 -28.88 -6.83
C ASN A 596 2.18 -30.06 -5.85
N PHE A 597 1.29 -30.27 -4.88
CA PHE A 597 1.41 -31.33 -3.87
C PHE A 597 1.66 -32.71 -4.48
N ASP A 598 0.91 -33.09 -5.52
CA ASP A 598 1.09 -34.39 -6.21
C ASP A 598 2.50 -34.55 -6.82
N SER A 599 3.09 -33.46 -7.33
CA SER A 599 4.45 -33.46 -7.88
C SER A 599 5.48 -33.64 -6.76
N LEU A 600 5.36 -32.83 -5.70
CA LEU A 600 6.20 -32.92 -4.51
C LEU A 600 6.12 -34.31 -3.87
N GLN A 601 4.92 -34.87 -3.74
CA GLN A 601 4.71 -36.21 -3.20
C GLN A 601 5.43 -37.28 -4.04
N LYS A 602 5.35 -37.21 -5.38
CA LYS A 602 6.09 -38.14 -6.25
C LYS A 602 7.61 -38.03 -6.09
N LEU A 603 8.13 -36.80 -5.95
CA LEU A 603 9.57 -36.57 -5.73
C LEU A 603 10.04 -37.13 -4.39
N LEU A 604 9.22 -37.02 -3.35
CA LEU A 604 9.49 -37.61 -2.04
C LEU A 604 9.37 -39.15 -2.04
N VAL A 605 8.41 -39.71 -2.80
CA VAL A 605 8.20 -41.16 -2.89
C VAL A 605 9.25 -41.86 -3.76
N GLY A 606 9.84 -41.16 -4.75
CA GLY A 606 10.86 -41.72 -5.65
C GLY A 606 12.18 -42.14 -5.00
N SER A 607 12.32 -42.10 -3.67
CA SER A 607 13.46 -42.67 -2.91
C SER A 607 13.15 -44.03 -2.29
N VAL A 608 11.91 -44.53 -2.40
CA VAL A 608 11.49 -45.81 -1.82
C VAL A 608 11.09 -46.76 -2.94
N SER A 609 11.71 -47.94 -2.96
CA SER A 609 11.36 -49.04 -3.86
C SER A 609 9.85 -49.27 -3.89
N HIS A 610 9.31 -49.44 -5.10
CA HIS A 610 7.97 -49.94 -5.40
C HIS A 610 7.46 -50.91 -4.32
N GLN A 611 6.60 -50.45 -3.40
CA GLN A 611 5.57 -51.30 -2.80
C GLN A 611 4.53 -50.47 -2.05
N VAL A 612 3.33 -50.52 -2.63
CA VAL A 612 2.01 -50.25 -2.06
C VAL A 612 1.73 -48.79 -1.72
N TRP A 613 0.82 -48.17 -2.47
CA TRP A 613 -0.41 -47.59 -1.90
C TRP A 613 -1.45 -47.35 -3.00
N ASN A 614 -2.57 -48.07 -2.89
CA ASN A 614 -3.83 -47.78 -3.59
C ASN A 614 -4.84 -47.25 -2.56
N LYS A 615 -5.73 -46.38 -3.04
CA LYS A 615 -6.73 -45.48 -2.41
C LYS A 615 -7.62 -45.94 -1.21
N THR A 616 -7.24 -46.91 -0.36
CA THR A 616 -8.14 -47.43 0.69
C THR A 616 -7.61 -47.43 2.13
N THR A 617 -6.58 -46.66 2.47
CA THR A 617 -5.91 -46.80 3.78
C THR A 617 -5.82 -45.52 4.62
N SER A 618 -6.89 -44.72 4.71
CA SER A 618 -6.94 -43.62 5.70
C SER A 618 -6.91 -44.08 7.17
N PHE A 619 -6.95 -45.40 7.44
CA PHE A 619 -7.00 -45.95 8.79
C PHE A 619 -5.73 -46.69 9.25
N LEU A 620 -4.75 -46.95 8.36
CA LEU A 620 -3.57 -47.80 8.69
C LEU A 620 -2.21 -47.08 8.64
N VAL A 621 -2.16 -45.78 8.34
CA VAL A 621 -0.90 -44.99 8.42
C VAL A 621 -0.37 -44.88 9.85
N GLY A 622 -1.20 -45.11 10.87
CA GLY A 622 -0.84 -44.98 12.28
C GLY A 622 0.07 -46.07 12.86
N LEU A 623 0.44 -47.14 12.12
CA LEU A 623 1.08 -48.32 12.73
C LEU A 623 2.27 -48.95 11.97
N THR A 624 2.82 -48.33 10.92
CA THR A 624 4.05 -48.83 10.28
C THR A 624 5.23 -47.86 10.46
N PRO A 625 6.32 -48.26 11.16
CA PRO A 625 7.51 -47.44 11.26
C PRO A 625 8.20 -47.39 9.89
N TRP A 626 8.21 -46.21 9.26
CA TRP A 626 8.92 -45.97 8.01
C TRP A 626 10.43 -46.15 8.24
N VAL A 627 11.06 -47.00 7.42
CA VAL A 627 12.48 -47.33 7.46
C VAL A 627 13.25 -46.43 6.49
N SER A 628 13.75 -45.28 6.94
CA SER A 628 15.03 -44.70 6.46
C SER A 628 15.60 -43.61 7.40
N SER A 629 16.90 -43.78 7.64
CA SER A 629 17.99 -42.93 8.16
C SER A 629 17.73 -41.54 8.79
N SER A 630 17.32 -41.51 10.07
CA SER A 630 18.15 -40.98 11.17
C SER A 630 17.54 -41.39 12.52
N PRO A 631 17.87 -42.60 13.05
CA PRO A 631 17.28 -43.11 14.29
C PRO A 631 17.44 -42.15 15.47
N SER A 632 18.51 -41.36 15.50
CA SER A 632 18.81 -40.41 16.57
C SER A 632 17.76 -39.32 16.72
N MET A 633 17.21 -38.79 15.61
CA MET A 633 16.23 -37.71 15.64
C MET A 633 14.90 -38.14 16.24
N ARG A 634 14.38 -39.29 15.79
CA ARG A 634 13.12 -39.87 16.28
C ARG A 634 13.21 -40.33 17.74
N THR A 635 14.43 -40.60 18.22
CA THR A 635 14.67 -40.88 19.65
C THR A 635 14.90 -39.62 20.49
N LYS A 636 15.35 -38.51 19.88
CA LYS A 636 15.72 -37.28 20.58
C LYS A 636 14.54 -36.33 20.78
N TYR A 637 13.69 -36.16 19.77
CA TYR A 637 12.59 -35.18 19.81
C TYR A 637 11.22 -35.86 19.66
N ARG A 638 10.17 -35.22 20.17
CA ARG A 638 8.80 -35.76 20.12
C ARG A 638 8.11 -35.39 18.79
N PRO A 639 7.35 -36.30 18.14
CA PRO A 639 6.57 -35.93 16.96
C PRO A 639 5.37 -35.04 17.33
N VAL A 640 5.05 -34.04 16.51
CA VAL A 640 3.77 -33.31 16.60
C VAL A 640 2.70 -33.99 15.74
N LYS A 641 1.47 -34.12 16.26
CA LYS A 641 0.33 -34.53 15.43
C LYS A 641 -0.18 -33.36 14.59
N LEU A 642 -0.62 -33.61 13.36
CA LEU A 642 -1.14 -32.57 12.46
C LEU A 642 -2.27 -31.73 13.09
N ASP A 643 -3.16 -32.34 13.87
CA ASP A 643 -4.22 -31.62 14.57
C ASP A 643 -3.70 -30.65 15.63
N GLN A 644 -2.58 -30.97 16.28
CA GLN A 644 -1.92 -30.11 17.26
C GLN A 644 -1.19 -28.95 16.57
N LEU A 645 -0.64 -29.16 15.36
CA LEU A 645 -0.09 -28.07 14.54
C LEU A 645 -1.16 -27.03 14.21
N ARG A 646 -2.39 -27.46 13.90
CA ARG A 646 -3.49 -26.57 13.51
C ARG A 646 -4.10 -25.76 14.66
N GLN A 647 -3.94 -26.21 15.91
CA GLN A 647 -4.69 -25.67 17.05
C GLN A 647 -3.87 -24.71 17.93
N ALA A 648 -2.59 -24.50 17.63
CA ALA A 648 -1.70 -23.72 18.47
C ALA A 648 -0.73 -22.83 17.68
N LYS A 649 -0.13 -21.86 18.38
CA LYS A 649 0.89 -20.96 17.83
C LYS A 649 2.27 -21.62 17.97
N TRP A 650 2.83 -22.04 16.84
CA TRP A 650 4.12 -22.72 16.77
C TRP A 650 5.22 -21.75 16.34
N ARG A 651 6.43 -21.94 16.86
CA ARG A 651 7.64 -21.28 16.36
C ARG A 651 8.61 -22.34 15.86
N VAL A 652 9.16 -22.11 14.67
CA VAL A 652 10.20 -22.98 14.11
C VAL A 652 11.52 -22.65 14.81
N TYR A 653 12.20 -23.68 15.30
CA TYR A 653 13.51 -23.62 15.95
C TYR A 653 14.63 -24.04 15.00
N GLY A 654 14.41 -25.02 14.12
CA GLY A 654 15.46 -25.49 13.23
C GLY A 654 14.97 -26.44 12.13
N VAL A 655 15.89 -26.79 11.24
CA VAL A 655 15.71 -27.78 10.18
C VAL A 655 16.80 -28.82 10.31
N VAL A 656 16.44 -30.09 10.22
CA VAL A 656 17.37 -31.21 10.29
C VAL A 656 17.16 -32.10 9.07
N SER A 657 18.27 -32.58 8.54
CA SER A 657 18.34 -33.55 7.45
C SER A 657 19.25 -34.71 7.85
N LYS A 658 19.46 -35.68 6.94
CA LYS A 658 20.38 -36.79 7.20
C LYS A 658 21.83 -36.33 7.36
N THR A 659 22.21 -35.26 6.68
CA THR A 659 23.61 -34.84 6.52
C THR A 659 23.93 -33.48 7.15
N CYS A 660 22.92 -32.74 7.61
CA CYS A 660 23.09 -31.38 8.13
C CYS A 660 21.99 -31.04 9.14
N GLU A 661 22.34 -30.29 10.19
CA GLU A 661 21.43 -29.70 11.17
C GLU A 661 21.61 -28.19 11.17
N LEU A 662 20.51 -27.44 11.08
CA LEU A 662 20.47 -25.99 11.18
C LEU A 662 19.53 -25.62 12.35
N LEU A 663 20.10 -25.39 13.54
CA LEU A 663 19.38 -25.18 14.79
C LEU A 663 19.56 -23.74 15.33
N GLY A 664 18.65 -23.30 16.20
CA GLY A 664 18.78 -22.06 16.97
C GLY A 664 17.81 -20.94 16.56
N PRO A 665 17.63 -19.91 17.43
CA PRO A 665 16.92 -18.69 17.07
C PRO A 665 17.47 -18.03 15.81
N LEU A 666 16.55 -17.50 15.00
CA LEU A 666 16.78 -16.93 13.69
C LEU A 666 17.37 -15.49 13.82
N LYS A 667 18.56 -15.39 14.41
CA LYS A 667 19.51 -14.29 14.19
C LYS A 667 20.52 -14.80 13.16
N TYR A 668 20.09 -15.02 11.93
CA TYR A 668 21.03 -15.36 10.88
C TYR A 668 21.53 -14.06 10.28
N ARG A 669 22.84 -13.83 10.41
CA ARG A 669 23.52 -13.16 9.31
C ARG A 669 23.80 -14.24 8.29
N VAL A 670 23.02 -14.28 7.21
CA VAL A 670 23.50 -14.91 5.98
C VAL A 670 24.31 -13.79 5.37
N TYR A 671 25.62 -13.90 5.55
CA TYR A 671 26.53 -12.78 5.40
C TYR A 671 26.42 -12.14 4.01
#